data_AF-A0A1S3BCP4-F1
#
_entry.id   AF-A0A1S3BCP4-F1
#
_cell.length_a   1.000
_cell.length_b   1.000
_cell.length_c   1.000
_cell.angle_alpha   90.00
_cell.angle_beta   90.00
_cell.angle_gamma   90.00
#
_symmetry.space_group_name_H-M   'P 1'
#
loop_
_entity.id
_entity.type
_entity.pdbx_description
1 polymer ?
#
loop_
_entity_poly.entity_id
_entity_poly.type
_entity_poly.pdbx_seq_one_letter_code
_entity_poly.pdbx_strand_id
1 'polypeptide(L)'
;MASFVKPENALKRAEELINVGQKQDALQALHDLITSKKYRAWQKPLERIMFKYVELCVDMRKGRFAKDGLIQYRIVCQQVNVTSLEEVIKHFMHLSTEKAEQARTQAQALEEALDVDDLEADKRPEDLMLSYVSGEKGKDRSDRELVTPWFKFLWETYRTVLDILRNNSKLEALYAMTAHRAFQFCKVYKRTTEFRRLCEIIRNHLANLNKYRDQRDRPDLSAPESLQLYLDTRFEQLKVATELELWQEAFRSVEDIHGLMCMVKKTPKPSLMVVYYVKLTEIFWISDSNLYHAYAWLKLFSLQKSFNKNLSQKDLQLIASSVLLAALAVSPYDSKHGASHLELEHEKERNLRMANLIGFSLDSKLESRDVLSRENLFSELVSKGVLSCATQEVKDLYHLLEHESFHLDLATKLQPLLNKVSKLGGKLSSASSVPEVQLSQYVPALEKLATLRLLQQVSKVYQTMKIESLSQMIPFFDFSAVEKISVDAVKQNFIGMKIDHSRNIVLFGNLGIESDGLRDHLTVLAESLNKARAMIYPPVLKASKTGDLLPDLADIVDKEHKRLLARKSIIEKRKEEQERQLLEMEREEESRRLKLQKITEEAEQKRLAAEYEQRKNQRLRREMEERELEEAQALLQEAEKRVGKKKGSRKPVLDSEKLTKQTLMQLALTEQLRERQEMEKKLQKLAKTMDYLERAKREEAATLIEAAFQQRLLEERMIHERDQQLEVELSKQRHEGDLKEKNRLSRMLESKKIFQERVISLRQEEFSRRRAEREEHIKQIIQARKAEREAKRKKIFYVRREEERIRILREEEEARKREEAERRKKEEAERKAKLDEIAEKQRQRERELEEKERLRKESLFGSSARSGDAPARPDVAPSSRPLDPGTAAPAAAAAAATSPAKYVPKFRRNEGSTPDAPPSESGRWGSSRPDRPSRPDSWRNDDSRSAFGSSRPSWSSSRAPARASTDR
;
A
#
# COMPACT_ATOMS: atom_id res chain seq x y z
N MET A 1 9.39 -43.35 -0.42
CA MET A 1 10.64 -42.56 -0.52
C MET A 1 11.74 -43.47 -1.01
N ALA A 2 12.38 -43.13 -2.14
CA ALA A 2 13.53 -43.90 -2.65
C ALA A 2 14.83 -43.38 -2.01
N SER A 3 15.39 -44.12 -1.04
CA SER A 3 16.68 -43.75 -0.43
C SER A 3 17.85 -44.17 -1.30
N PHE A 4 18.13 -43.41 -2.37
CA PHE A 4 19.34 -43.58 -3.18
C PHE A 4 20.62 -43.46 -2.33
N VAL A 5 21.64 -44.28 -2.65
CA VAL A 5 22.95 -44.30 -1.98
C VAL A 5 23.99 -43.44 -2.72
N LYS A 6 23.92 -43.39 -4.05
CA LYS A 6 24.66 -42.45 -4.89
C LYS A 6 23.66 -41.57 -5.65
N PRO A 7 23.91 -40.25 -5.81
CA PRO A 7 23.00 -39.37 -6.53
C PRO A 7 22.88 -39.74 -8.02
N GLU A 8 23.94 -40.26 -8.62
CA GLU A 8 23.99 -40.73 -10.02
C GLU A 8 22.93 -41.80 -10.32
N ASN A 9 22.58 -42.65 -9.35
CA ASN A 9 21.55 -43.67 -9.51
C ASN A 9 20.14 -43.07 -9.60
N ALA A 10 19.91 -41.90 -9.01
CA ALA A 10 18.64 -41.18 -9.13
C ALA A 10 18.48 -40.56 -10.52
N LEU A 11 19.57 -40.07 -11.13
CA LEU A 11 19.56 -39.57 -12.50
C LEU A 11 19.19 -40.68 -13.49
N LYS A 12 19.89 -41.82 -13.43
CA LYS A 12 19.57 -43.01 -14.25
C LYS A 12 18.13 -43.48 -14.06
N ARG A 13 17.65 -43.54 -12.81
CA ARG A 13 16.27 -43.95 -12.53
C ARG A 13 15.24 -42.94 -13.06
N ALA A 14 15.56 -41.65 -13.07
CA ALA A 14 14.71 -40.64 -13.70
C ALA A 14 14.72 -40.77 -15.23
N GLU A 15 15.86 -41.07 -15.86
CA GLU A 15 15.98 -41.34 -17.30
C GLU A 15 15.16 -42.59 -17.72
N GLU A 16 15.25 -43.69 -16.96
CA GLU A 16 14.39 -44.88 -17.12
C GLU A 16 12.90 -44.52 -17.06
N LEU A 17 12.48 -43.75 -16.06
CA LEU A 17 11.08 -43.34 -15.89
C LEU A 17 10.61 -42.38 -17.00
N ILE A 18 11.47 -41.49 -17.50
CA ILE A 18 11.18 -40.63 -18.66
C ILE A 18 10.96 -41.48 -19.92
N ASN A 19 11.79 -42.49 -20.16
CA ASN A 19 11.67 -43.37 -21.33
C ASN A 19 10.39 -44.22 -21.30
N VAL A 20 9.85 -44.51 -20.11
CA VAL A 20 8.53 -45.16 -19.90
C VAL A 20 7.37 -44.13 -19.88
N GLY A 21 7.65 -42.84 -20.12
CA GLY A 21 6.66 -41.76 -20.13
C GLY A 21 6.25 -41.23 -18.75
N GLN A 22 6.73 -41.82 -17.67
CA GLN A 22 6.42 -41.49 -16.27
C GLN A 22 7.17 -40.23 -15.78
N LYS A 23 7.05 -39.11 -16.52
CA LYS A 23 7.70 -37.82 -16.20
C LYS A 23 7.37 -37.32 -14.77
N GLN A 24 6.17 -37.58 -14.25
CA GLN A 24 5.76 -37.16 -12.91
C GLN A 24 6.54 -37.90 -11.81
N ASP A 25 6.78 -39.21 -11.98
CA ASP A 25 7.50 -40.04 -11.02
C ASP A 25 9.01 -39.83 -11.13
N ALA A 26 9.52 -39.60 -12.35
CA ALA A 26 10.89 -39.12 -12.58
C ALA A 26 11.16 -37.81 -11.83
N LEU A 27 10.25 -36.83 -11.95
CA LEU A 27 10.34 -35.55 -11.24
C LEU A 27 10.31 -35.74 -9.72
N GLN A 28 9.44 -36.61 -9.19
CA GLN A 28 9.36 -36.88 -7.76
C GLN A 28 10.61 -37.59 -7.23
N ALA A 29 11.18 -38.56 -7.97
CA ALA A 29 12.40 -39.26 -7.58
C ALA A 29 13.61 -38.31 -7.48
N LEU A 30 13.70 -37.30 -8.35
CA LEU A 30 14.71 -36.24 -8.25
C LEU A 30 14.39 -35.24 -7.13
N HIS A 31 13.12 -34.90 -6.90
CA HIS A 31 12.69 -34.04 -5.78
C HIS A 31 13.05 -34.63 -4.41
N ASP A 32 12.73 -35.90 -4.19
CA ASP A 32 13.08 -36.68 -2.99
C ASP A 32 14.61 -36.65 -2.73
N LEU A 33 15.43 -36.64 -3.79
CA LEU A 33 16.89 -36.55 -3.68
C LEU A 33 17.34 -35.14 -3.27
N ILE A 34 16.89 -34.11 -3.99
CA ILE A 34 17.31 -32.71 -3.80
C ILE A 34 16.87 -32.16 -2.44
N THR A 35 15.71 -32.60 -1.94
CA THR A 35 15.20 -32.23 -0.59
C THR A 35 15.80 -33.09 0.54
N SER A 36 16.56 -34.14 0.23
CA SER A 36 17.10 -35.06 1.22
C SER A 36 18.17 -34.43 2.11
N LYS A 37 18.01 -34.60 3.42
CA LYS A 37 19.02 -34.21 4.42
C LYS A 37 20.39 -34.89 4.20
N LYS A 38 20.45 -35.99 3.44
CA LYS A 38 21.69 -36.73 3.13
C LYS A 38 22.61 -36.00 2.14
N TYR A 39 22.05 -35.23 1.20
CA TYR A 39 22.80 -34.63 0.08
C TYR A 39 23.00 -33.11 0.24
N ARG A 40 23.32 -32.68 1.47
CA ARG A 40 23.48 -31.27 1.83
C ARG A 40 24.83 -30.64 1.47
N ALA A 41 25.83 -31.45 1.12
CA ALA A 41 27.11 -30.99 0.59
C ALA A 41 27.08 -31.03 -0.94
N TRP A 42 27.60 -29.98 -1.59
CA TRP A 42 27.63 -29.92 -3.06
C TRP A 42 28.54 -30.99 -3.66
N GLN A 43 28.08 -31.59 -4.76
CA GLN A 43 28.82 -32.60 -5.53
C GLN A 43 28.52 -32.38 -7.01
N LYS A 44 29.51 -32.56 -7.89
CA LYS A 44 29.36 -32.34 -9.34
C LYS A 44 28.20 -33.11 -10.01
N PRO A 45 27.81 -34.34 -9.60
CA PRO A 45 26.60 -34.98 -10.13
C PRO A 45 25.28 -34.26 -9.80
N LEU A 46 25.20 -33.51 -8.69
CA LEU A 46 23.97 -32.80 -8.30
C LEU A 46 23.62 -31.66 -9.27
N GLU A 47 24.62 -31.06 -9.92
CA GLU A 47 24.44 -30.06 -10.98
C GLU A 47 23.71 -30.65 -12.21
N ARG A 48 24.18 -31.80 -12.71
CA ARG A 48 23.51 -32.54 -13.81
C ARG A 48 22.09 -32.96 -13.44
N ILE A 49 21.89 -33.42 -12.21
CA ILE A 49 20.58 -33.76 -11.67
C ILE A 49 19.67 -32.53 -11.61
N MET A 50 20.20 -31.36 -11.20
CA MET A 50 19.43 -30.14 -11.08
C MET A 50 19.04 -29.57 -12.45
N PHE A 51 19.90 -29.64 -13.47
CA PHE A 51 19.52 -29.35 -14.85
C PHE A 51 18.35 -30.25 -15.31
N LYS A 52 18.44 -31.57 -15.10
CA LYS A 52 17.38 -32.49 -15.54
C LYS A 52 16.07 -32.35 -14.76
N TYR A 53 16.17 -32.03 -13.47
CA TYR A 53 15.03 -31.67 -12.61
C TYR A 53 14.32 -30.40 -13.09
N VAL A 54 15.09 -29.37 -13.45
CA VAL A 54 14.58 -28.11 -14.01
C VAL A 54 13.88 -28.34 -15.35
N GLU A 55 14.45 -29.14 -16.25
CA GLU A 55 13.81 -29.52 -17.52
C GLU A 55 12.42 -30.14 -17.30
N LEU A 56 12.31 -31.13 -16.41
CA LEU A 56 11.03 -31.75 -16.06
C LEU A 56 10.05 -30.76 -15.42
N CYS A 57 10.53 -29.83 -14.58
CA CYS A 57 9.69 -28.78 -14.00
C CYS A 57 9.11 -27.85 -15.07
N VAL A 58 9.88 -27.50 -16.10
CA VAL A 58 9.45 -26.63 -17.21
C VAL A 58 8.48 -27.35 -18.13
N ASP A 59 8.85 -28.55 -18.61
CA ASP A 59 8.01 -29.39 -19.49
C ASP A 59 6.62 -29.63 -18.90
N MET A 60 6.55 -29.85 -17.58
CA MET A 60 5.31 -30.12 -16.85
C MET A 60 4.65 -28.88 -16.22
N ARG A 61 5.22 -27.68 -16.43
CA ARG A 61 4.80 -26.38 -15.84
C ARG A 61 4.66 -26.41 -14.30
N LYS A 62 5.48 -27.21 -13.60
CA LYS A 62 5.44 -27.44 -12.15
C LYS A 62 6.26 -26.39 -11.37
N GLY A 63 5.89 -25.10 -11.50
CA GLY A 63 6.67 -23.97 -10.95
C GLY A 63 6.97 -24.06 -9.44
N ARG A 64 6.07 -24.68 -8.65
CA ARG A 64 6.29 -24.92 -7.20
C ARG A 64 7.45 -25.89 -6.95
N PHE A 65 7.53 -26.99 -7.70
CA PHE A 65 8.64 -27.94 -7.62
C PHE A 65 9.96 -27.26 -8.01
N ALA A 66 9.97 -26.45 -9.08
CA ALA A 66 11.16 -25.67 -9.44
C ALA A 66 11.61 -24.76 -8.29
N LYS A 67 10.68 -23.98 -7.71
CA LYS A 67 10.96 -23.10 -6.56
C LYS A 67 11.58 -23.85 -5.38
N ASP A 68 10.91 -24.89 -4.90
CA ASP A 68 11.32 -25.58 -3.68
C ASP A 68 12.65 -26.33 -3.88
N GLY A 69 12.86 -26.94 -5.05
CA GLY A 69 14.14 -27.56 -5.42
C GLY A 69 15.28 -26.54 -5.54
N LEU A 70 15.05 -25.39 -6.18
CA LEU A 70 16.05 -24.31 -6.31
C LEU A 70 16.39 -23.66 -4.96
N ILE A 71 15.44 -23.58 -4.02
CA ILE A 71 15.71 -23.11 -2.65
C ILE A 71 16.64 -24.09 -1.91
N GLN A 72 16.40 -25.40 -1.99
CA GLN A 72 17.31 -26.39 -1.39
C GLN A 72 18.67 -26.39 -2.11
N TYR A 73 18.69 -26.33 -3.44
CA TYR A 73 19.93 -26.28 -4.22
C TYR A 73 20.76 -25.03 -3.90
N ARG A 74 20.12 -23.86 -3.71
CA ARG A 74 20.81 -22.66 -3.20
C ARG A 74 21.50 -22.93 -1.86
N ILE A 75 20.83 -23.57 -0.91
CA ILE A 75 21.39 -23.87 0.42
C ILE A 75 22.63 -24.77 0.30
N VAL A 76 22.60 -25.77 -0.60
CA VAL A 76 23.73 -26.67 -0.88
C VAL A 76 24.90 -25.93 -1.55
N CYS A 77 24.62 -25.02 -2.49
CA CYS A 77 25.63 -24.32 -3.29
C CYS A 77 26.27 -23.10 -2.59
N GLN A 78 25.53 -22.40 -1.72
CA GLN A 78 25.86 -21.06 -1.16
C GLN A 78 27.30 -20.92 -0.65
N GLN A 79 27.83 -21.96 0.00
CA GLN A 79 29.17 -21.96 0.61
C GLN A 79 30.28 -22.52 -0.27
N VAL A 80 29.95 -23.36 -1.27
CA VAL A 80 30.93 -24.19 -2.00
C VAL A 80 31.09 -23.76 -3.45
N ASN A 81 29.99 -23.64 -4.19
CA ASN A 81 30.02 -23.33 -5.63
C ASN A 81 28.76 -22.55 -6.03
N VAL A 82 28.81 -21.23 -5.89
CA VAL A 82 27.69 -20.34 -6.24
C VAL A 82 27.45 -20.29 -7.76
N THR A 83 28.51 -20.45 -8.56
CA THR A 83 28.41 -20.46 -10.04
C THR A 83 27.58 -21.64 -10.56
N SER A 84 27.60 -22.79 -9.87
CA SER A 84 26.74 -23.93 -10.18
C SER A 84 25.24 -23.61 -10.05
N LEU A 85 24.87 -22.81 -9.04
CA LEU A 85 23.49 -22.30 -8.90
C LEU A 85 23.14 -21.29 -10.00
N GLU A 86 24.11 -20.45 -10.40
CA GLU A 86 23.94 -19.48 -11.47
C GLU A 86 23.65 -20.13 -12.83
N GLU A 87 24.43 -21.15 -13.24
CA GLU A 87 24.20 -21.84 -14.53
C GLU A 87 22.87 -22.61 -14.55
N VAL A 88 22.51 -23.28 -13.44
CA VAL A 88 21.18 -23.91 -13.28
C VAL A 88 20.04 -22.89 -13.43
N ILE A 89 20.20 -21.69 -12.88
CA ILE A 89 19.20 -20.61 -12.96
C ILE A 89 19.14 -20.00 -14.38
N LYS A 90 20.28 -19.87 -15.07
CA LYS A 90 20.34 -19.47 -16.49
C LYS A 90 19.58 -20.47 -17.37
N HIS A 91 19.80 -21.78 -17.18
CA HIS A 91 19.09 -22.85 -17.90
C HIS A 91 17.59 -22.82 -17.64
N PHE A 92 17.17 -22.68 -16.37
CA PHE A 92 15.75 -22.58 -16.00
C PHE A 92 15.04 -21.42 -16.71
N MET A 93 15.64 -20.23 -16.72
CA MET A 93 15.08 -19.08 -17.43
C MET A 93 15.11 -19.26 -18.94
N HIS A 94 16.16 -19.85 -19.50
CA HIS A 94 16.28 -20.07 -20.95
C HIS A 94 15.18 -21.01 -21.45
N LEU A 95 15.05 -22.21 -20.87
CA LEU A 95 14.01 -23.18 -21.21
C LEU A 95 12.60 -22.59 -21.03
N SER A 96 12.37 -21.84 -19.95
CA SER A 96 11.06 -21.21 -19.69
C SER A 96 10.72 -20.12 -20.71
N THR A 97 11.73 -19.45 -21.27
CA THR A 97 11.57 -18.46 -22.34
C THR A 97 11.31 -19.18 -23.67
N GLU A 98 12.13 -20.18 -23.99
CA GLU A 98 12.02 -20.99 -25.21
C GLU A 98 10.63 -21.66 -25.33
N LYS A 99 10.11 -22.29 -24.27
CA LYS A 99 8.76 -22.87 -24.28
C LYS A 99 7.64 -21.83 -24.46
N ALA A 100 7.82 -20.62 -23.93
CA ALA A 100 6.85 -19.53 -24.09
C ALA A 100 6.87 -18.95 -25.51
N GLU A 101 8.05 -18.88 -26.14
CA GLU A 101 8.22 -18.48 -27.54
C GLU A 101 7.71 -19.58 -28.49
N GLN A 102 7.99 -20.85 -28.22
CA GLN A 102 7.40 -21.99 -28.95
C GLN A 102 5.87 -21.97 -28.91
N ALA A 103 5.27 -21.76 -27.72
CA ALA A 103 3.82 -21.69 -27.58
C ALA A 103 3.21 -20.51 -28.35
N ARG A 104 3.91 -19.35 -28.38
CA ARG A 104 3.52 -18.20 -29.19
C ARG A 104 3.59 -18.51 -30.69
N THR A 105 4.71 -19.07 -31.18
CA THR A 105 4.86 -19.44 -32.59
C THR A 105 3.81 -20.48 -33.01
N GLN A 106 3.43 -21.40 -32.12
CA GLN A 106 2.33 -22.34 -32.36
C GLN A 106 0.97 -21.64 -32.47
N ALA A 107 0.67 -20.66 -31.60
CA ALA A 107 -0.56 -19.88 -31.69
C ALA A 107 -0.61 -19.02 -32.96
N GLN A 108 0.52 -18.40 -33.35
CA GLN A 108 0.63 -17.65 -34.59
C GLN A 108 0.49 -18.54 -35.83
N ALA A 109 1.12 -19.72 -35.86
CA ALA A 109 0.98 -20.66 -36.97
C ALA A 109 -0.45 -21.25 -37.07
N LEU A 110 -1.16 -21.39 -35.96
CA LEU A 110 -2.57 -21.76 -35.94
C LEU A 110 -3.48 -20.64 -36.45
N GLU A 111 -3.16 -19.38 -36.13
CA GLU A 111 -3.85 -18.21 -36.67
C GLU A 111 -3.61 -18.07 -38.19
N GLU A 112 -2.35 -18.15 -38.64
CA GLU A 112 -1.97 -18.12 -40.06
C GLU A 112 -2.58 -19.29 -40.86
N ALA A 113 -2.82 -20.45 -40.23
CA ALA A 113 -3.52 -21.57 -40.87
C ALA A 113 -5.06 -21.42 -40.90
N LEU A 114 -5.63 -20.54 -40.06
CA LEU A 114 -7.07 -20.22 -40.05
C LEU A 114 -7.40 -19.00 -40.93
N ASP A 115 -6.46 -18.08 -41.11
CA ASP A 115 -6.56 -16.86 -41.95
C ASP A 115 -6.50 -17.15 -43.47
N VAL A 116 -6.40 -18.43 -43.85
CA VAL A 116 -6.29 -18.91 -45.25
C VAL A 116 -7.62 -19.46 -45.80
N ASP A 117 -8.58 -19.84 -44.95
CA ASP A 117 -9.86 -20.42 -45.37
C ASP A 117 -11.06 -19.47 -45.18
N ASP A 118 -11.49 -18.89 -46.30
CA ASP A 118 -12.80 -18.26 -46.58
C ASP A 118 -13.23 -16.98 -45.82
N LEU A 119 -13.33 -15.88 -46.59
CA LEU A 119 -13.83 -14.56 -46.17
C LEU A 119 -15.32 -14.56 -45.76
N GLU A 120 -16.08 -15.63 -45.99
CA GLU A 120 -17.44 -15.79 -45.48
C GLU A 120 -17.49 -16.33 -44.03
N ALA A 121 -16.42 -16.96 -43.53
CA ALA A 121 -16.38 -17.58 -42.21
C ALA A 121 -16.40 -16.55 -41.05
N ASP A 122 -15.91 -15.34 -41.30
CA ASP A 122 -15.78 -14.22 -40.34
C ASP A 122 -17.12 -13.70 -39.77
N LYS A 123 -18.25 -14.27 -40.24
CA LYS A 123 -19.64 -13.92 -39.86
C LYS A 123 -20.36 -15.05 -39.12
N ARG A 124 -19.64 -15.97 -38.47
CA ARG A 124 -20.27 -16.92 -37.53
C ARG A 124 -21.11 -16.15 -36.49
N PRO A 125 -22.39 -16.50 -36.29
CA PRO A 125 -23.27 -15.75 -35.38
C PRO A 125 -22.78 -15.84 -33.92
N GLU A 126 -22.07 -16.91 -33.58
CA GLU A 126 -21.41 -17.12 -32.29
C GLU A 126 -20.32 -16.06 -32.03
N ASP A 127 -19.43 -15.84 -33.00
CA ASP A 127 -18.37 -14.84 -32.91
C ASP A 127 -18.89 -13.41 -32.98
N LEU A 128 -19.93 -13.16 -33.79
CA LEU A 128 -20.63 -11.88 -33.80
C LEU A 128 -21.27 -11.59 -32.43
N MET A 129 -21.98 -12.55 -31.85
CA MET A 129 -22.56 -12.42 -30.50
C MET A 129 -21.49 -12.21 -29.44
N LEU A 130 -20.36 -12.92 -29.51
CA LEU A 130 -19.25 -12.74 -28.58
C LEU A 130 -18.59 -11.36 -28.75
N SER A 131 -18.48 -10.83 -29.97
CA SER A 131 -17.95 -9.48 -30.24
C SER A 131 -18.80 -8.35 -29.64
N TYR A 132 -20.12 -8.56 -29.52
CA TYR A 132 -21.03 -7.64 -28.83
C TYR A 132 -20.92 -7.71 -27.30
N VAL A 133 -20.34 -8.78 -26.74
CA VAL A 133 -20.20 -9.00 -25.29
C VAL A 133 -18.78 -8.72 -24.79
N SER A 134 -17.76 -9.02 -25.60
CA SER A 134 -16.34 -8.76 -25.33
C SER A 134 -15.65 -8.33 -26.62
N GLY A 135 -14.80 -7.31 -26.55
CA GLY A 135 -13.96 -6.88 -27.68
C GLY A 135 -12.81 -7.84 -28.04
N GLU A 136 -12.70 -8.99 -27.34
CA GLU A 136 -11.69 -10.03 -27.57
C GLU A 136 -11.98 -10.80 -28.87
N LYS A 137 -11.12 -10.60 -29.88
CA LYS A 137 -11.15 -11.29 -31.18
C LYS A 137 -10.69 -12.74 -31.07
N GLY A 138 -10.82 -13.52 -32.15
CA GLY A 138 -10.34 -14.92 -32.20
C GLY A 138 -8.87 -15.07 -31.74
N LYS A 139 -7.98 -14.20 -32.25
CA LYS A 139 -6.58 -14.08 -31.83
C LYS A 139 -6.40 -13.92 -30.31
N ASP A 140 -7.17 -13.02 -29.69
CA ASP A 140 -7.07 -12.77 -28.25
C ASP A 140 -7.48 -14.02 -27.44
N ARG A 141 -8.34 -14.88 -27.99
CA ARG A 141 -8.78 -16.14 -27.37
C ARG A 141 -7.75 -17.25 -27.53
N SER A 142 -7.15 -17.43 -28.71
CA SER A 142 -6.07 -18.42 -28.93
C SER A 142 -4.81 -18.07 -28.11
N ASP A 143 -4.43 -16.79 -28.04
CA ASP A 143 -3.37 -16.29 -27.15
C ASP A 143 -3.73 -16.46 -25.65
N ARG A 144 -5.01 -16.47 -25.30
CA ARG A 144 -5.48 -16.69 -23.92
C ARG A 144 -5.50 -18.16 -23.51
N GLU A 145 -5.74 -19.07 -24.44
CA GLU A 145 -5.72 -20.52 -24.20
C GLU A 145 -4.29 -21.10 -24.28
N LEU A 146 -3.56 -20.84 -25.36
CA LEU A 146 -2.27 -21.49 -25.64
C LEU A 146 -1.10 -20.74 -24.98
N VAL A 147 -1.00 -19.43 -25.22
CA VAL A 147 0.21 -18.64 -24.89
C VAL A 147 0.19 -18.13 -23.46
N THR A 148 -0.95 -17.62 -23.00
CA THR A 148 -1.11 -17.03 -21.66
C THR A 148 -0.75 -17.97 -20.50
N PRO A 149 -1.02 -19.29 -20.51
CA PRO A 149 -0.50 -20.20 -19.48
C PRO A 149 1.03 -20.25 -19.42
N TRP A 150 1.72 -20.21 -20.57
CA TRP A 150 3.19 -20.18 -20.62
C TRP A 150 3.74 -18.81 -20.19
N PHE A 151 3.10 -17.70 -20.58
CA PHE A 151 3.48 -16.36 -20.07
C PHE A 151 3.28 -16.23 -18.56
N LYS A 152 2.23 -16.83 -17.98
CA LYS A 152 2.06 -16.94 -16.52
C LYS A 152 3.19 -17.74 -15.87
N PHE A 153 3.55 -18.89 -16.45
CA PHE A 153 4.64 -19.74 -15.95
C PHE A 153 6.02 -19.05 -16.05
N LEU A 154 6.31 -18.35 -17.14
CA LEU A 154 7.54 -17.56 -17.32
C LEU A 154 7.61 -16.37 -16.36
N TRP A 155 6.49 -15.67 -16.13
CA TRP A 155 6.39 -14.64 -15.09
C TRP A 155 6.64 -15.22 -13.68
N GLU A 156 6.01 -16.35 -13.33
CA GLU A 156 6.25 -17.01 -12.04
C GLU A 156 7.68 -17.51 -11.91
N THR A 157 8.32 -17.90 -13.02
CA THR A 157 9.75 -18.24 -13.09
C THR A 157 10.62 -17.02 -12.77
N TYR A 158 10.47 -15.89 -13.47
CA TYR A 158 11.24 -14.67 -13.17
C TYR A 158 11.04 -14.21 -11.72
N ARG A 159 9.79 -14.18 -11.23
CA ARG A 159 9.49 -13.85 -9.82
C ARG A 159 10.20 -14.80 -8.86
N THR A 160 10.15 -16.10 -9.13
CA THR A 160 10.76 -17.14 -8.28
C THR A 160 12.28 -17.02 -8.24
N VAL A 161 12.92 -16.75 -9.38
CA VAL A 161 14.36 -16.49 -9.43
C VAL A 161 14.73 -15.23 -8.65
N LEU A 162 13.98 -14.12 -8.79
CA LEU A 162 14.22 -12.90 -8.00
C LEU A 162 14.01 -13.12 -6.48
N ASP A 163 13.00 -13.90 -6.08
CA ASP A 163 12.78 -14.33 -4.68
C ASP A 163 13.98 -15.14 -4.13
N ILE A 164 14.62 -15.96 -4.97
CA ILE A 164 15.75 -16.84 -4.62
C ILE A 164 17.09 -16.10 -4.61
N LEU A 165 17.32 -15.15 -5.52
CA LEU A 165 18.59 -14.46 -5.69
C LEU A 165 18.77 -13.24 -4.75
N ARG A 166 17.69 -12.70 -4.17
CA ARG A 166 17.74 -11.50 -3.32
C ARG A 166 18.69 -11.62 -2.11
N ASN A 167 19.19 -10.46 -1.68
CA ASN A 167 20.06 -10.29 -0.51
C ASN A 167 21.29 -11.23 -0.51
N ASN A 168 21.93 -11.41 -1.66
CA ASN A 168 23.18 -12.15 -1.78
C ASN A 168 24.16 -11.39 -2.70
N SER A 169 25.25 -10.89 -2.13
CA SER A 169 26.24 -10.08 -2.85
C SER A 169 26.89 -10.82 -4.03
N LYS A 170 27.08 -12.13 -3.91
CA LYS A 170 27.65 -12.97 -4.98
C LYS A 170 26.70 -13.21 -6.16
N LEU A 171 25.43 -12.79 -6.07
CA LEU A 171 24.40 -13.03 -7.08
C LEU A 171 23.73 -11.74 -7.59
N GLU A 172 24.26 -10.55 -7.24
CA GLU A 172 23.68 -9.26 -7.65
C GLU A 172 23.62 -9.10 -9.18
N ALA A 173 24.66 -9.50 -9.91
CA ALA A 173 24.69 -9.42 -11.36
C ALA A 173 23.61 -10.31 -12.02
N LEU A 174 23.43 -11.53 -11.51
CA LEU A 174 22.40 -12.45 -11.98
C LEU A 174 20.99 -11.97 -11.60
N TYR A 175 20.83 -11.34 -10.43
CA TYR A 175 19.59 -10.69 -10.00
C TYR A 175 19.22 -9.54 -10.94
N ALA A 176 20.17 -8.64 -11.24
CA ALA A 176 19.97 -7.52 -12.17
C ALA A 176 19.63 -8.01 -13.58
N MET A 177 20.38 -8.98 -14.11
CA MET A 177 20.08 -9.63 -15.40
C MET A 177 18.67 -10.25 -15.42
N THR A 178 18.26 -10.91 -14.33
CA THR A 178 16.91 -11.47 -14.20
C THR A 178 15.84 -10.37 -14.22
N ALA A 179 16.06 -9.27 -13.49
CA ALA A 179 15.14 -8.13 -13.47
C ALA A 179 15.03 -7.47 -14.86
N HIS A 180 16.15 -7.26 -15.56
CA HIS A 180 16.17 -6.72 -16.92
C HIS A 180 15.42 -7.63 -17.90
N ARG A 181 15.66 -8.95 -17.88
CA ARG A 181 14.90 -9.91 -18.70
C ARG A 181 13.40 -9.89 -18.37
N ALA A 182 13.04 -9.77 -17.10
CA ALA A 182 11.64 -9.68 -16.67
C ALA A 182 10.96 -8.36 -17.11
N PHE A 183 11.68 -7.23 -17.10
CA PHE A 183 11.20 -5.97 -17.67
C PHE A 183 11.00 -6.08 -19.18
N GLN A 184 11.98 -6.64 -19.91
CA GLN A 184 11.89 -6.81 -21.37
C GLN A 184 10.78 -7.80 -21.78
N PHE A 185 10.57 -8.88 -21.03
CA PHE A 185 9.39 -9.74 -21.15
C PHE A 185 8.08 -8.93 -20.97
N CYS A 186 8.00 -8.08 -19.94
CA CYS A 186 6.82 -7.24 -19.74
C CYS A 186 6.61 -6.21 -20.85
N LYS A 187 7.70 -5.68 -21.44
CA LYS A 187 7.68 -4.77 -22.59
C LYS A 187 7.14 -5.46 -23.85
N VAL A 188 7.83 -6.51 -24.30
CA VAL A 188 7.55 -7.23 -25.55
C VAL A 188 6.12 -7.77 -25.58
N TYR A 189 5.64 -8.30 -24.45
CA TYR A 189 4.30 -8.89 -24.33
C TYR A 189 3.27 -7.95 -23.67
N LYS A 190 3.56 -6.64 -23.58
CA LYS A 190 2.70 -5.57 -23.02
C LYS A 190 2.05 -5.91 -21.66
N ARG A 191 2.74 -6.67 -20.81
CA ARG A 191 2.24 -7.20 -19.53
C ARG A 191 2.28 -6.17 -18.39
N THR A 192 1.49 -5.09 -18.51
CA THR A 192 1.52 -3.97 -17.56
C THR A 192 1.15 -4.35 -16.12
N THR A 193 0.35 -5.40 -15.92
CA THR A 193 -0.03 -5.92 -14.59
C THR A 193 1.12 -6.65 -13.90
N GLU A 194 1.88 -7.46 -14.64
CA GLU A 194 3.12 -8.07 -14.16
C GLU A 194 4.22 -7.02 -13.95
N PHE A 195 4.34 -6.03 -14.84
CA PHE A 195 5.33 -4.94 -14.71
C PHE A 195 5.21 -4.18 -13.38
N ARG A 196 4.01 -3.70 -13.02
CA ARG A 196 3.79 -3.01 -11.73
C ARG A 196 4.18 -3.91 -10.55
N ARG A 197 3.74 -5.18 -10.57
CA ARG A 197 4.10 -6.18 -9.55
C ARG A 197 5.62 -6.39 -9.43
N LEU A 198 6.35 -6.35 -10.55
CA LEU A 198 7.81 -6.46 -10.58
C LEU A 198 8.48 -5.27 -9.90
N CYS A 199 8.05 -4.04 -10.20
CA CYS A 199 8.53 -2.83 -9.54
C CYS A 199 8.31 -2.90 -8.02
N GLU A 200 7.10 -3.29 -7.59
CA GLU A 200 6.77 -3.57 -6.18
C GLU A 200 7.68 -4.62 -5.54
N ILE A 201 7.99 -5.72 -6.23
CA ILE A 201 8.91 -6.76 -5.73
C ILE A 201 10.32 -6.18 -5.52
N ILE A 202 10.85 -5.44 -6.49
CA ILE A 202 12.23 -4.90 -6.41
C ILE A 202 12.30 -3.72 -5.40
N ARG A 203 11.20 -2.99 -5.15
CA ARG A 203 11.10 -2.05 -4.02
C ARG A 203 11.13 -2.77 -2.67
N ASN A 204 10.32 -3.82 -2.52
CA ASN A 204 10.28 -4.63 -1.30
C ASN A 204 11.63 -5.32 -1.02
N HIS A 205 12.36 -5.75 -2.05
CA HIS A 205 13.71 -6.29 -1.89
C HIS A 205 14.71 -5.23 -1.39
N LEU A 206 14.70 -4.01 -1.95
CA LEU A 206 15.53 -2.89 -1.47
C LEU A 206 15.15 -2.47 -0.03
N ALA A 207 13.86 -2.44 0.31
CA ALA A 207 13.41 -2.15 1.67
C ALA A 207 13.86 -3.22 2.68
N ASN A 208 13.78 -4.51 2.31
CA ASN A 208 14.30 -5.61 3.13
C ASN A 208 15.84 -5.54 3.28
N LEU A 209 16.57 -5.19 2.22
CA LEU A 209 18.01 -4.95 2.27
C LEU A 209 18.39 -3.84 3.25
N ASN A 210 17.58 -2.77 3.32
CA ASN A 210 17.78 -1.67 4.28
C ASN A 210 17.43 -2.06 5.72
N LYS A 211 16.40 -2.90 5.91
CA LYS A 211 15.90 -3.33 7.23
C LYS A 211 16.84 -4.33 7.93
N TYR A 212 17.37 -5.32 7.20
CA TYR A 212 18.19 -6.39 7.77
C TYR A 212 19.67 -6.15 7.49
N ARG A 213 20.30 -5.23 8.24
CA ARG A 213 21.68 -4.78 7.97
C ARG A 213 22.75 -5.83 8.27
N ASP A 214 22.49 -6.72 9.22
CA ASP A 214 23.49 -7.62 9.81
C ASP A 214 23.61 -8.98 9.08
N GLN A 215 23.08 -9.09 7.86
CA GLN A 215 23.15 -10.31 7.05
C GLN A 215 24.56 -10.51 6.47
N ARG A 216 25.17 -11.68 6.68
CA ARG A 216 26.57 -11.98 6.32
C ARG A 216 26.91 -11.80 4.83
N ASP A 217 26.02 -12.24 3.95
CA ASP A 217 26.21 -12.20 2.49
C ASP A 217 25.50 -10.98 1.84
N ARG A 218 25.31 -9.89 2.59
CA ARG A 218 24.49 -8.74 2.18
C ARG A 218 25.18 -7.84 1.13
N PRO A 219 24.48 -7.46 0.05
CA PRO A 219 24.89 -6.36 -0.83
C PRO A 219 25.23 -5.06 -0.08
N ASP A 220 26.42 -4.52 -0.32
CA ASP A 220 26.81 -3.20 0.19
C ASP A 220 26.58 -2.11 -0.86
N LEU A 221 25.54 -1.30 -0.65
CA LEU A 221 25.23 -0.16 -1.51
C LEU A 221 26.31 0.94 -1.46
N SER A 222 27.28 0.88 -0.54
CA SER A 222 28.43 1.79 -0.51
C SER A 222 29.45 1.44 -1.61
N ALA A 223 29.53 0.18 -2.02
CA ALA A 223 30.40 -0.29 -3.09
C ALA A 223 29.91 0.22 -4.47
N PRO A 224 30.81 0.71 -5.35
CA PRO A 224 30.40 1.35 -6.60
C PRO A 224 29.78 0.38 -7.60
N GLU A 225 30.21 -0.89 -7.60
CA GLU A 225 29.72 -1.93 -8.51
C GLU A 225 28.29 -2.35 -8.15
N SER A 226 28.05 -2.71 -6.87
CA SER A 226 26.71 -2.97 -6.33
C SER A 226 25.78 -1.77 -6.52
N LEU A 227 26.20 -0.56 -6.17
CA LEU A 227 25.40 0.65 -6.42
C LEU A 227 25.03 0.79 -7.90
N GLN A 228 25.96 0.55 -8.81
CA GLN A 228 25.69 0.62 -10.24
C GLN A 228 24.64 -0.44 -10.66
N LEU A 229 24.74 -1.69 -10.22
CA LEU A 229 23.76 -2.73 -10.57
C LEU A 229 22.33 -2.36 -10.13
N TYR A 230 22.18 -1.77 -8.95
CA TYR A 230 20.87 -1.30 -8.46
C TYR A 230 20.38 -0.08 -9.25
N LEU A 231 21.26 0.88 -9.59
CA LEU A 231 20.92 2.04 -10.42
C LEU A 231 20.53 1.62 -11.84
N ASP A 232 21.34 0.81 -12.52
CA ASP A 232 21.09 0.33 -13.89
C ASP A 232 19.75 -0.44 -13.95
N THR A 233 19.43 -1.24 -12.92
CA THR A 233 18.11 -1.89 -12.78
C THR A 233 16.97 -0.88 -12.67
N ARG A 234 17.14 0.22 -11.93
CA ARG A 234 16.11 1.29 -11.83
C ARG A 234 16.02 2.16 -13.08
N PHE A 235 17.12 2.36 -13.80
CA PHE A 235 17.11 3.05 -15.08
C PHE A 235 16.41 2.23 -16.16
N GLU A 236 16.57 0.90 -16.17
CA GLU A 236 15.82 0.01 -17.05
C GLU A 236 14.33 -0.04 -16.67
N GLN A 237 14.02 -0.09 -15.37
CA GLN A 237 12.64 0.06 -14.85
C GLN A 237 11.99 1.36 -15.35
N LEU A 238 12.69 2.50 -15.25
CA LEU A 238 12.19 3.80 -15.70
C LEU A 238 11.96 3.84 -17.22
N LYS A 239 12.91 3.34 -18.04
CA LYS A 239 12.73 3.25 -19.49
C LYS A 239 11.47 2.46 -19.84
N VAL A 240 11.38 1.22 -19.37
CA VAL A 240 10.25 0.33 -19.72
C VAL A 240 8.92 0.85 -19.16
N ALA A 241 8.92 1.55 -18.02
CA ALA A 241 7.72 2.23 -17.53
C ALA A 241 7.23 3.33 -18.48
N THR A 242 8.14 4.14 -19.06
CA THR A 242 7.77 5.14 -20.09
C THR A 242 7.37 4.51 -21.43
N GLU A 243 8.05 3.43 -21.85
CA GLU A 243 7.73 2.71 -23.11
C GLU A 243 6.41 1.91 -23.04
N LEU A 244 5.93 1.60 -21.82
CA LEU A 244 4.60 1.03 -21.57
C LEU A 244 3.55 2.10 -21.20
N GLU A 245 3.89 3.39 -21.30
CA GLU A 245 3.02 4.53 -20.98
C GLU A 245 2.47 4.51 -19.54
N LEU A 246 3.19 3.87 -18.62
CA LEU A 246 2.81 3.72 -17.21
C LEU A 246 3.30 4.91 -16.40
N TRP A 247 2.85 6.12 -16.74
CA TRP A 247 3.40 7.40 -16.24
C TRP A 247 3.47 7.52 -14.72
N GLN A 248 2.47 7.00 -13.99
CA GLN A 248 2.50 6.93 -12.51
C GLN A 248 3.65 6.04 -11.99
N GLU A 249 3.92 4.93 -12.67
CA GLU A 249 4.98 3.99 -12.31
C GLU A 249 6.36 4.47 -12.79
N ALA A 250 6.41 5.19 -13.91
CA ALA A 250 7.60 5.92 -14.35
C ALA A 250 7.99 6.98 -13.32
N PHE A 251 7.04 7.82 -12.86
CA PHE A 251 7.28 8.79 -11.80
C PHE A 251 7.81 8.12 -10.52
N ARG A 252 7.16 7.06 -10.02
CA ARG A 252 7.65 6.29 -8.86
C ARG A 252 9.04 5.67 -9.09
N SER A 253 9.40 5.34 -10.34
CA SER A 253 10.73 4.85 -10.69
C SER A 253 11.80 5.96 -10.63
N VAL A 254 11.45 7.21 -10.96
CA VAL A 254 12.30 8.38 -10.70
C VAL A 254 12.52 8.56 -9.19
N GLU A 255 11.47 8.39 -8.38
CA GLU A 255 11.57 8.46 -6.91
C GLU A 255 12.47 7.36 -6.33
N ASP A 256 12.39 6.14 -6.86
CA ASP A 256 13.28 5.04 -6.47
C ASP A 256 14.76 5.36 -6.78
N ILE A 257 15.05 6.01 -7.92
CA ILE A 257 16.41 6.45 -8.31
C ILE A 257 16.89 7.55 -7.37
N HIS A 258 16.09 8.60 -7.18
CA HIS A 258 16.42 9.71 -6.29
C HIS A 258 16.64 9.23 -4.84
N GLY A 259 15.79 8.31 -4.36
CA GLY A 259 15.94 7.67 -3.05
C GLY A 259 17.28 6.94 -2.89
N LEU A 260 17.72 6.17 -3.90
CA LEU A 260 19.05 5.54 -3.91
C LEU A 260 20.19 6.56 -3.88
N MET A 261 20.08 7.66 -4.64
CA MET A 261 21.07 8.74 -4.64
C MET A 261 21.19 9.38 -3.25
N CYS A 262 20.07 9.68 -2.60
CA CYS A 262 20.03 10.24 -1.24
C CYS A 262 20.54 9.25 -0.19
N MET A 263 20.21 7.96 -0.30
CA MET A 263 20.65 6.91 0.62
C MET A 263 22.17 6.79 0.68
N VAL A 264 22.84 6.81 -0.48
CA VAL A 264 24.30 6.56 -0.58
C VAL A 264 25.12 7.85 -0.64
N LYS A 265 24.48 9.00 -0.86
CA LYS A 265 25.12 10.32 -1.02
C LYS A 265 26.17 10.36 -2.14
N LYS A 266 25.98 9.54 -3.18
CA LYS A 266 26.82 9.50 -4.39
C LYS A 266 25.96 9.80 -5.61
N THR A 267 26.45 10.66 -6.49
CA THR A 267 25.80 10.94 -7.78
C THR A 267 26.06 9.80 -8.78
N PRO A 268 25.06 9.38 -9.58
CA PRO A 268 25.24 8.42 -10.66
C PRO A 268 26.20 8.93 -11.74
N LYS A 269 26.68 8.01 -12.58
CA LYS A 269 27.49 8.35 -13.77
C LYS A 269 26.74 9.38 -14.63
N PRO A 270 27.39 10.44 -15.16
CA PRO A 270 26.72 11.48 -15.94
C PRO A 270 25.88 10.97 -17.12
N SER A 271 26.31 9.89 -17.78
CA SER A 271 25.54 9.22 -18.85
C SER A 271 24.16 8.71 -18.38
N LEU A 272 24.07 8.16 -17.16
CA LEU A 272 22.79 7.77 -16.56
C LEU A 272 21.95 8.99 -16.16
N MET A 273 22.60 10.06 -15.66
CA MET A 273 21.91 11.31 -15.34
C MET A 273 21.36 12.03 -16.58
N VAL A 274 21.95 11.84 -17.76
CA VAL A 274 21.33 12.31 -19.02
C VAL A 274 20.00 11.55 -19.24
N VAL A 275 20.00 10.21 -19.15
CA VAL A 275 18.77 9.40 -19.29
C VAL A 275 17.72 9.78 -18.24
N TYR A 276 18.14 10.07 -17.00
CA TYR A 276 17.27 10.55 -15.92
C TYR A 276 16.52 11.82 -16.32
N TYR A 277 17.23 12.86 -16.78
CA TYR A 277 16.59 14.12 -17.14
C TYR A 277 15.78 14.03 -18.43
N VAL A 278 16.16 13.19 -19.40
CA VAL A 278 15.34 12.91 -20.60
C VAL A 278 14.01 12.26 -20.24
N LYS A 279 13.99 11.29 -19.33
CA LYS A 279 12.72 10.71 -18.88
C LYS A 279 11.93 11.63 -17.95
N LEU A 280 12.58 12.55 -17.24
CA LEU A 280 11.87 13.62 -16.52
C LEU A 280 11.21 14.65 -17.44
N THR A 281 11.82 15.03 -18.58
CA THR A 281 11.14 15.95 -19.51
C THR A 281 9.90 15.30 -20.12
N GLU A 282 9.96 14.03 -20.52
CA GLU A 282 8.77 13.26 -20.93
C GLU A 282 7.68 13.24 -19.85
N ILE A 283 8.02 12.82 -18.62
CA ILE A 283 7.05 12.67 -17.52
C ILE A 283 6.40 14.01 -17.15
N PHE A 284 7.17 15.10 -17.02
CA PHE A 284 6.62 16.41 -16.65
C PHE A 284 5.84 17.10 -17.77
N TRP A 285 6.05 16.73 -19.04
CA TRP A 285 5.20 17.17 -20.15
C TRP A 285 3.81 16.54 -20.04
N ILE A 286 3.76 15.22 -19.85
CA ILE A 286 2.52 14.43 -19.78
C ILE A 286 1.74 14.66 -18.48
N SER A 287 2.36 15.25 -17.45
CA SER A 287 1.68 15.72 -16.23
C SER A 287 1.31 17.20 -16.25
N ASP A 288 1.23 17.85 -17.42
CA ASP A 288 0.96 19.29 -17.62
C ASP A 288 1.83 20.22 -16.74
N SER A 289 3.02 19.75 -16.36
CA SER A 289 3.88 20.37 -15.35
C SER A 289 4.99 21.19 -16.01
N ASN A 290 4.61 22.07 -16.94
CA ASN A 290 5.48 22.77 -17.89
C ASN A 290 6.70 23.45 -17.24
N LEU A 291 6.54 24.02 -16.03
CA LEU A 291 7.64 24.63 -15.27
C LEU A 291 8.73 23.59 -14.92
N TYR A 292 8.33 22.43 -14.42
CA TYR A 292 9.21 21.32 -14.05
C TYR A 292 9.82 20.66 -15.29
N HIS A 293 9.05 20.56 -16.37
CA HIS A 293 9.54 20.14 -17.69
C HIS A 293 10.67 21.05 -18.20
N ALA A 294 10.49 22.38 -18.16
CA ALA A 294 11.50 23.34 -18.59
C ALA A 294 12.75 23.34 -17.69
N TYR A 295 12.59 23.19 -16.38
CA TYR A 295 13.72 23.02 -15.46
C TYR A 295 14.47 21.68 -15.67
N ALA A 296 13.78 20.59 -16.00
CA ALA A 296 14.42 19.32 -16.36
C ALA A 296 15.25 19.45 -17.66
N TRP A 297 14.72 20.16 -18.68
CA TRP A 297 15.49 20.55 -19.87
C TRP A 297 16.73 21.38 -19.51
N LEU A 298 16.62 22.34 -18.59
CA LEU A 298 17.75 23.17 -18.16
C LEU A 298 18.84 22.37 -17.46
N LYS A 299 18.49 21.40 -16.60
CA LYS A 299 19.47 20.47 -16.01
C LYS A 299 20.12 19.59 -17.08
N LEU A 300 19.32 19.05 -18.02
CA LEU A 300 19.79 18.25 -19.16
C LEU A 300 20.81 19.00 -20.03
N PHE A 301 20.48 20.24 -20.45
CA PHE A 301 21.40 21.11 -21.18
C PHE A 301 22.67 21.42 -20.38
N SER A 302 22.54 21.75 -19.09
CA SER A 302 23.69 22.02 -18.20
C SER A 302 24.64 20.82 -18.12
N LEU A 303 24.09 19.61 -18.06
CA LEU A 303 24.84 18.36 -17.98
C LEU A 303 25.49 17.99 -19.32
N GLN A 304 24.76 18.11 -20.43
CA GLN A 304 25.28 17.81 -21.77
C GLN A 304 26.37 18.80 -22.20
N LYS A 305 26.18 20.12 -21.96
CA LYS A 305 27.16 21.19 -22.26
C LYS A 305 28.46 21.07 -21.46
N SER A 306 28.43 20.45 -20.27
CA SER A 306 29.61 20.27 -19.42
C SER A 306 30.31 18.91 -19.59
N PHE A 307 29.55 17.84 -19.85
CA PHE A 307 30.10 16.48 -19.94
C PHE A 307 30.40 16.02 -21.38
N ASN A 308 29.53 16.33 -22.35
CA ASN A 308 29.58 15.72 -23.68
C ASN A 308 30.36 16.58 -24.70
N LYS A 309 31.69 16.50 -24.64
CA LYS A 309 32.60 17.22 -25.55
C LYS A 309 32.43 16.87 -27.03
N ASN A 310 31.75 15.76 -27.35
CA ASN A 310 31.56 15.27 -28.72
C ASN A 310 30.15 15.59 -29.27
N LEU A 311 29.36 16.38 -28.55
CA LEU A 311 28.02 16.80 -28.98
C LEU A 311 28.10 17.75 -30.19
N SER A 312 27.31 17.52 -31.23
CA SER A 312 27.28 18.42 -32.39
C SER A 312 26.78 19.81 -31.99
N GLN A 313 27.31 20.86 -32.61
CA GLN A 313 26.80 22.22 -32.42
C GLN A 313 25.31 22.32 -32.81
N LYS A 314 24.86 21.54 -33.81
CA LYS A 314 23.44 21.43 -34.19
C LYS A 314 22.61 20.76 -33.10
N ASP A 315 23.13 19.69 -32.47
CA ASP A 315 22.43 19.02 -31.37
C ASP A 315 22.28 19.98 -30.18
N LEU A 316 23.37 20.67 -29.81
CA LEU A 316 23.38 21.67 -28.73
C LEU A 316 22.42 22.84 -29.02
N GLN A 317 22.31 23.28 -30.28
CA GLN A 317 21.35 24.29 -30.72
C GLN A 317 19.89 23.84 -30.57
N LEU A 318 19.57 22.59 -30.95
CA LEU A 318 18.23 22.02 -30.79
C LEU A 318 17.87 21.84 -29.31
N ILE A 319 18.81 21.39 -28.48
CA ILE A 319 18.60 21.26 -27.03
C ILE A 319 18.41 22.65 -26.39
N ALA A 320 19.25 23.65 -26.71
CA ALA A 320 19.09 25.02 -26.21
C ALA A 320 17.76 25.65 -26.65
N SER A 321 17.34 25.41 -27.89
CA SER A 321 16.05 25.87 -28.42
C SER A 321 14.88 25.18 -27.71
N SER A 322 15.00 23.88 -27.40
CA SER A 322 14.00 23.13 -26.63
C SER A 322 13.83 23.68 -25.22
N VAL A 323 14.94 23.98 -24.52
CA VAL A 323 14.91 24.58 -23.18
C VAL A 323 14.19 25.93 -23.19
N LEU A 324 14.49 26.78 -24.19
CA LEU A 324 13.93 28.13 -24.28
C LEU A 324 12.44 28.12 -24.69
N LEU A 325 12.04 27.24 -25.61
CA LEU A 325 10.63 27.04 -25.98
C LEU A 325 9.81 26.40 -24.84
N ALA A 326 10.39 25.44 -24.12
CA ALA A 326 9.77 24.86 -22.92
C ALA A 326 9.55 25.90 -21.81
N ALA A 327 10.54 26.79 -21.59
CA ALA A 327 10.42 27.88 -20.62
C ALA A 327 9.36 28.93 -21.04
N LEU A 328 9.31 29.26 -22.33
CA LEU A 328 8.25 30.12 -22.87
C LEU A 328 6.86 29.46 -22.72
N ALA A 329 6.73 28.15 -22.95
CA ALA A 329 5.48 27.37 -22.84
C ALA A 329 4.92 27.20 -21.41
N VAL A 330 5.59 27.71 -20.37
CA VAL A 330 5.02 27.82 -19.02
C VAL A 330 3.89 28.88 -19.01
N SER A 331 2.88 28.75 -18.15
CA SER A 331 1.89 29.83 -17.95
C SER A 331 2.57 31.13 -17.43
N PRO A 332 2.14 32.33 -17.86
CA PRO A 332 2.60 33.59 -17.26
C PRO A 332 1.92 33.90 -15.91
N TYR A 333 0.94 33.09 -15.49
CA TYR A 333 0.27 33.18 -14.19
C TYR A 333 0.20 31.81 -13.48
N ASP A 334 0.26 31.84 -12.15
CA ASP A 334 0.04 30.68 -11.29
C ASP A 334 -1.46 30.35 -11.15
N SER A 335 -1.81 29.06 -11.08
CA SER A 335 -3.19 28.59 -10.88
C SER A 335 -3.72 28.74 -9.43
N LYS A 336 -3.12 29.61 -8.63
CA LYS A 336 -3.30 29.68 -7.16
C LYS A 336 -4.54 30.48 -6.72
N HIS A 337 -5.21 31.21 -7.63
CA HIS A 337 -6.36 32.03 -7.24
C HIS A 337 -7.65 31.20 -7.15
N GLY A 338 -8.41 31.42 -6.07
CA GLY A 338 -9.64 30.66 -5.78
C GLY A 338 -9.44 29.24 -5.25
N ALA A 339 -8.20 28.75 -5.09
CA ALA A 339 -7.91 27.47 -4.45
C ALA A 339 -8.14 27.52 -2.94
N SER A 340 -8.60 26.41 -2.34
CA SER A 340 -8.76 26.27 -0.89
C SER A 340 -7.42 26.06 -0.18
N HIS A 341 -7.39 26.28 1.15
CA HIS A 341 -6.19 26.07 1.97
C HIS A 341 -5.60 24.66 1.81
N LEU A 342 -6.46 23.64 1.80
CA LEU A 342 -6.07 22.23 1.68
C LEU A 342 -5.47 21.93 0.30
N GLU A 343 -6.02 22.50 -0.77
CA GLU A 343 -5.46 22.37 -2.13
C GLU A 343 -4.10 23.06 -2.23
N LEU A 344 -3.94 24.24 -1.62
CA LEU A 344 -2.67 24.97 -1.56
C LEU A 344 -1.60 24.24 -0.72
N GLU A 345 -2.00 23.47 0.31
CA GLU A 345 -1.07 22.63 1.09
C GLU A 345 -0.62 21.39 0.30
N HIS A 346 -1.56 20.67 -0.32
CA HIS A 346 -1.22 19.55 -1.21
C HIS A 346 -0.40 19.99 -2.43
N GLU A 347 -0.68 21.16 -3.01
CA GLU A 347 0.13 21.71 -4.10
C GLU A 347 1.54 22.07 -3.63
N LYS A 348 1.73 22.66 -2.44
CA LYS A 348 3.07 22.88 -1.87
C LYS A 348 3.84 21.57 -1.69
N GLU A 349 3.21 20.54 -1.11
CA GLU A 349 3.83 19.23 -0.91
C GLU A 349 4.25 18.61 -2.26
N ARG A 350 3.33 18.60 -3.25
CA ARG A 350 3.59 18.13 -4.61
C ARG A 350 4.75 18.89 -5.26
N ASN A 351 4.75 20.22 -5.14
CA ASN A 351 5.72 21.10 -5.78
C ASN A 351 7.13 20.97 -5.15
N LEU A 352 7.22 20.78 -3.83
CA LEU A 352 8.47 20.48 -3.14
C LEU A 352 9.00 19.08 -3.52
N ARG A 353 8.12 18.08 -3.58
CA ARG A 353 8.45 16.72 -4.02
C ARG A 353 9.00 16.70 -5.44
N MET A 354 8.37 17.42 -6.38
CA MET A 354 8.86 17.56 -7.76
C MET A 354 10.18 18.37 -7.86
N ALA A 355 10.38 19.40 -7.03
CA ALA A 355 11.62 20.19 -7.02
C ALA A 355 12.83 19.34 -6.60
N ASN A 356 12.67 18.51 -5.56
CA ASN A 356 13.72 17.60 -5.09
C ASN A 356 14.15 16.62 -6.18
N LEU A 357 13.21 16.06 -6.96
CA LEU A 357 13.53 15.12 -8.05
C LEU A 357 14.38 15.75 -9.17
N ILE A 358 14.26 17.06 -9.41
CA ILE A 358 15.11 17.80 -10.38
C ILE A 358 16.49 18.16 -9.78
N GLY A 359 16.72 17.88 -8.49
CA GLY A 359 17.93 18.29 -7.79
C GLY A 359 17.93 19.78 -7.44
N PHE A 360 16.76 20.35 -7.15
CA PHE A 360 16.64 21.61 -6.41
C PHE A 360 16.31 21.30 -4.96
N SER A 361 17.33 21.30 -4.10
CA SER A 361 17.16 21.21 -2.65
C SER A 361 16.54 22.52 -2.15
N LEU A 362 15.22 22.53 -1.95
CA LEU A 362 14.55 23.61 -1.22
C LEU A 362 14.93 23.51 0.26
N ASP A 363 15.93 24.29 0.67
CA ASP A 363 16.51 24.18 2.01
C ASP A 363 15.57 24.80 3.06
N SER A 364 14.67 23.95 3.58
CA SER A 364 13.54 24.30 4.48
C SER A 364 13.91 24.98 5.81
N LYS A 365 15.17 25.38 5.99
CA LYS A 365 15.72 26.11 7.15
C LYS A 365 15.96 27.59 6.86
N LEU A 366 15.80 28.03 5.62
CA LEU A 366 15.79 29.44 5.22
C LEU A 366 14.37 29.84 4.85
N GLU A 367 13.87 30.92 5.44
CA GLU A 367 12.54 31.47 5.13
C GLU A 367 12.51 32.21 3.76
N SER A 368 13.63 32.22 3.04
CA SER A 368 13.75 32.67 1.65
C SER A 368 13.12 31.68 0.68
N ARG A 369 11.78 31.73 0.60
CA ARG A 369 10.94 31.98 -0.59
C ARG A 369 11.33 31.52 -2.02
N ASP A 370 12.40 30.76 -2.23
CA ASP A 370 12.94 30.33 -3.53
C ASP A 370 12.12 29.18 -4.17
N VAL A 371 10.80 29.39 -4.24
CA VAL A 371 9.92 28.53 -5.04
C VAL A 371 10.32 28.68 -6.51
N LEU A 372 10.44 27.55 -7.21
CA LEU A 372 10.66 27.52 -8.65
C LEU A 372 9.59 28.39 -9.35
N SER A 373 10.02 29.31 -10.20
CA SER A 373 9.14 30.31 -10.84
C SER A 373 9.56 30.56 -12.29
N ARG A 374 8.66 31.09 -13.12
CA ARG A 374 8.96 31.47 -14.52
C ARG A 374 10.07 32.52 -14.60
N GLU A 375 10.09 33.46 -13.66
CA GLU A 375 11.09 34.53 -13.56
C GLU A 375 12.48 33.99 -13.17
N ASN A 376 12.54 33.13 -12.14
CA ASN A 376 13.77 32.46 -11.72
C ASN A 376 14.31 31.51 -12.79
N LEU A 377 13.43 30.90 -13.59
CA LEU A 377 13.82 30.09 -14.74
C LEU A 377 14.52 30.97 -15.78
N PHE A 378 13.92 32.09 -16.20
CA PHE A 378 14.55 32.96 -17.20
C PHE A 378 15.88 33.57 -16.74
N SER A 379 16.02 33.95 -15.45
CA SER A 379 17.31 34.42 -14.93
C SER A 379 18.38 33.31 -14.90
N GLU A 380 18.00 32.05 -14.65
CA GLU A 380 18.91 30.90 -14.79
C GLU A 380 19.26 30.61 -16.27
N LEU A 381 18.33 30.81 -17.22
CA LEU A 381 18.60 30.66 -18.66
C LEU A 381 19.57 31.71 -19.22
N VAL A 382 19.43 32.97 -18.76
CA VAL A 382 20.35 34.07 -19.12
C VAL A 382 21.74 33.78 -18.54
N SER A 383 21.84 33.54 -17.22
CA SER A 383 23.13 33.35 -16.54
C SER A 383 23.90 32.11 -16.99
N LYS A 384 23.23 31.02 -17.42
CA LYS A 384 23.87 29.84 -18.01
C LYS A 384 24.25 29.97 -19.48
N GLY A 385 23.91 31.09 -20.13
CA GLY A 385 24.10 31.28 -21.56
C GLY A 385 23.42 30.19 -22.38
N VAL A 386 22.12 29.98 -22.14
CA VAL A 386 21.27 29.13 -23.00
C VAL A 386 20.90 29.91 -24.26
N LEU A 387 20.56 31.19 -24.09
CA LEU A 387 20.17 32.11 -25.17
C LEU A 387 21.20 32.18 -26.29
N SER A 388 22.50 32.32 -26.00
CA SER A 388 23.54 32.38 -27.05
C SER A 388 23.59 31.11 -27.91
N CYS A 389 23.35 29.94 -27.30
CA CYS A 389 23.32 28.64 -27.97
C CYS A 389 22.03 28.37 -28.78
N ALA A 390 20.95 29.12 -28.60
CA ALA A 390 19.68 28.85 -29.29
C ALA A 390 19.70 29.25 -30.79
N THR A 391 18.74 28.72 -31.55
CA THR A 391 18.43 29.15 -32.93
C THR A 391 17.93 30.59 -32.98
N GLN A 392 18.08 31.27 -34.12
CA GLN A 392 17.76 32.70 -34.21
C GLN A 392 16.26 32.95 -34.08
N GLU A 393 15.43 32.15 -34.77
CA GLU A 393 13.97 32.20 -34.70
C GLU A 393 13.46 32.11 -33.25
N VAL A 394 14.12 31.33 -32.40
CA VAL A 394 13.73 31.14 -30.99
C VAL A 394 14.25 32.25 -30.08
N LYS A 395 15.39 32.88 -30.42
CA LYS A 395 15.83 34.15 -29.79
C LYS A 395 14.83 35.26 -30.09
N ASP A 396 14.43 35.40 -31.35
CA ASP A 396 13.48 36.41 -31.80
C ASP A 396 12.12 36.24 -31.10
N LEU A 397 11.61 35.01 -31.01
CA LEU A 397 10.41 34.68 -30.22
C LEU A 397 10.54 35.09 -28.74
N TYR A 398 11.67 34.81 -28.09
CA TYR A 398 11.89 35.19 -26.69
C TYR A 398 11.90 36.72 -26.49
N HIS A 399 12.55 37.46 -27.38
CA HIS A 399 12.55 38.93 -27.30
C HIS A 399 11.16 39.53 -27.55
N LEU A 400 10.40 39.03 -28.52
CA LEU A 400 9.03 39.47 -28.82
C LEU A 400 8.02 39.16 -27.69
N LEU A 401 8.21 38.07 -26.93
CA LEU A 401 7.25 37.61 -25.92
C LEU A 401 7.53 38.12 -24.49
N GLU A 402 8.76 38.55 -24.20
CA GLU A 402 9.19 38.97 -22.86
C GLU A 402 9.91 40.34 -22.78
N HIS A 403 10.41 40.91 -23.90
CA HIS A 403 11.24 42.14 -23.85
C HIS A 403 10.73 43.33 -24.69
N GLU A 404 10.08 43.11 -25.84
CA GLU A 404 9.45 44.23 -26.57
C GLU A 404 8.18 44.73 -25.86
N SER A 405 8.03 46.05 -25.75
CA SER A 405 6.80 46.67 -25.25
C SER A 405 5.66 46.45 -26.26
N PHE A 406 4.80 45.47 -25.97
CA PHE A 406 3.95 44.81 -26.96
C PHE A 406 3.21 45.76 -27.92
N HIS A 407 3.63 45.75 -29.19
CA HIS A 407 2.87 46.36 -30.28
C HIS A 407 1.62 45.51 -30.60
N LEU A 408 0.58 46.14 -31.15
CA LEU A 408 -0.65 45.41 -31.56
C LEU A 408 -0.35 44.36 -32.65
N ASP A 409 0.70 44.57 -33.43
CA ASP A 409 1.24 43.63 -34.44
C ASP A 409 1.94 42.39 -33.86
N LEU A 410 1.90 42.17 -32.54
CA LEU A 410 2.56 41.02 -31.90
C LEU A 410 2.18 39.70 -32.56
N ALA A 411 0.88 39.45 -32.77
CA ALA A 411 0.42 38.19 -33.33
C ALA A 411 0.83 37.99 -34.80
N THR A 412 0.75 39.04 -35.62
CA THR A 412 1.14 38.99 -37.05
C THR A 412 2.65 38.84 -37.22
N LYS A 413 3.47 39.41 -36.33
CA LYS A 413 4.93 39.16 -36.27
C LYS A 413 5.28 37.74 -35.82
N LEU A 414 4.54 37.16 -34.88
CA LEU A 414 4.82 35.82 -34.32
C LEU A 414 4.44 34.67 -35.27
N GLN A 415 3.33 34.79 -36.02
CA GLN A 415 2.83 33.72 -36.90
C GLN A 415 3.87 33.17 -37.92
N PRO A 416 4.67 33.99 -38.64
CA PRO A 416 5.73 33.47 -39.52
C PRO A 416 6.91 32.82 -38.76
N LEU A 417 7.15 33.17 -37.49
CA LEU A 417 8.17 32.51 -36.66
C LEU A 417 7.67 31.16 -36.14
N LEU A 418 6.42 31.07 -35.68
CA LEU A 418 5.79 29.80 -35.28
C LEU A 418 5.73 28.81 -36.45
N ASN A 419 5.43 29.29 -37.67
CA ASN A 419 5.46 28.51 -38.91
C ASN A 419 6.86 28.08 -39.39
N LYS A 420 7.94 28.63 -38.82
CA LYS A 420 9.31 28.11 -38.95
C LYS A 420 9.59 27.09 -37.86
N VAL A 421 9.28 27.39 -36.60
CA VAL A 421 9.53 26.51 -35.46
C VAL A 421 8.78 25.18 -35.56
N SER A 422 7.56 25.15 -36.12
CA SER A 422 6.83 23.91 -36.42
C SER A 422 7.54 22.98 -37.42
N LYS A 423 8.47 23.51 -38.22
CA LYS A 423 9.30 22.78 -39.19
C LYS A 423 10.72 22.53 -38.67
N LEU A 424 11.08 23.04 -37.50
CA LEU A 424 12.37 22.82 -36.86
C LEU A 424 12.27 21.66 -35.86
N GLY A 425 13.07 20.62 -36.09
CA GLY A 425 13.08 19.42 -35.26
C GLY A 425 13.76 18.26 -35.98
N GLY A 426 13.81 17.10 -35.33
CA GLY A 426 14.32 15.86 -35.91
C GLY A 426 15.11 15.00 -34.93
N LYS A 427 15.66 13.92 -35.47
CA LYS A 427 16.52 12.99 -34.74
C LYS A 427 17.91 13.59 -34.57
N LEU A 428 18.43 13.54 -33.35
CA LEU A 428 19.73 14.07 -33.00
C LEU A 428 20.84 13.08 -33.37
N SER A 429 22.08 13.56 -33.45
CA SER A 429 23.24 12.70 -33.75
C SER A 429 23.37 11.58 -32.70
N SER A 430 23.93 10.41 -33.06
CA SER A 430 24.07 9.25 -32.14
C SER A 430 24.92 9.51 -30.89
N ALA A 431 25.62 10.66 -30.80
CA ALA A 431 26.31 11.15 -29.61
C ALA A 431 25.38 11.86 -28.59
N SER A 432 24.15 12.20 -29.00
CA SER A 432 23.07 12.68 -28.14
C SER A 432 22.29 11.49 -27.59
N SER A 433 21.95 11.53 -26.29
CA SER A 433 21.07 10.53 -25.66
C SER A 433 19.58 10.96 -25.67
N VAL A 434 19.25 12.08 -26.31
CA VAL A 434 17.88 12.48 -26.65
C VAL A 434 17.59 11.92 -28.05
N PRO A 435 16.63 10.99 -28.23
CA PRO A 435 16.44 10.32 -29.52
C PRO A 435 15.91 11.25 -30.63
N GLU A 436 14.94 12.11 -30.28
CA GLU A 436 14.26 13.01 -31.21
C GLU A 436 13.80 14.27 -30.46
N VAL A 437 13.78 15.41 -31.16
CA VAL A 437 13.28 16.69 -30.65
C VAL A 437 12.26 17.25 -31.63
N GLN A 438 11.02 17.38 -31.19
CA GLN A 438 9.91 17.96 -31.97
C GLN A 438 9.54 19.32 -31.36
N LEU A 439 10.04 20.43 -31.92
CA LEU A 439 9.75 21.77 -31.39
C LEU A 439 8.29 22.21 -31.66
N SER A 440 7.63 21.55 -32.60
CA SER A 440 6.20 21.67 -32.90
C SER A 440 5.30 21.46 -31.68
N GLN A 441 5.69 20.62 -30.70
CA GLN A 441 4.90 20.36 -29.50
C GLN A 441 4.63 21.61 -28.64
N TYR A 442 5.50 22.61 -28.72
CA TYR A 442 5.35 23.86 -27.96
C TYR A 442 4.46 24.89 -28.66
N VAL A 443 4.17 24.75 -29.96
CA VAL A 443 3.48 25.78 -30.75
C VAL A 443 2.10 26.16 -30.18
N PRO A 444 1.20 25.21 -29.80
CA PRO A 444 -0.09 25.58 -29.21
C PRO A 444 0.01 26.31 -27.87
N ALA A 445 1.05 26.02 -27.08
CA ALA A 445 1.31 26.72 -25.81
C ALA A 445 1.84 28.14 -26.05
N LEU A 446 2.65 28.34 -27.11
CA LEU A 446 3.15 29.64 -27.53
C LEU A 446 2.05 30.50 -28.15
N GLU A 447 1.10 29.90 -28.88
CA GLU A 447 -0.11 30.58 -29.37
C GLU A 447 -1.03 31.01 -28.22
N LYS A 448 -1.22 30.16 -27.18
CA LYS A 448 -1.91 30.57 -25.95
C LYS A 448 -1.17 31.72 -25.25
N LEU A 449 0.17 31.67 -25.14
CA LEU A 449 0.97 32.74 -24.54
C LEU A 449 0.87 34.05 -25.33
N ALA A 450 0.99 34.01 -26.66
CA ALA A 450 0.86 35.18 -27.53
C ALA A 450 -0.51 35.85 -27.37
N THR A 451 -1.57 35.03 -27.32
CA THR A 451 -2.95 35.47 -27.05
C THR A 451 -3.06 36.12 -25.67
N LEU A 452 -2.48 35.51 -24.62
CA LEU A 452 -2.48 36.07 -23.26
C LEU A 452 -1.69 37.39 -23.15
N ARG A 453 -0.53 37.51 -23.80
CA ARG A 453 0.26 38.76 -23.85
C ARG A 453 -0.48 39.87 -24.59
N LEU A 454 -1.11 39.56 -25.73
CA LEU A 454 -1.92 40.52 -26.47
C LEU A 454 -3.12 40.99 -25.66
N LEU A 455 -3.89 40.08 -25.04
CA LEU A 455 -5.01 40.45 -24.16
C LEU A 455 -4.55 41.31 -22.98
N GLN A 456 -3.40 40.99 -22.37
CA GLN A 456 -2.80 41.77 -21.27
C GLN A 456 -2.41 43.18 -21.73
N GLN A 457 -1.99 43.36 -22.99
CA GLN A 457 -1.65 44.67 -23.56
C GLN A 457 -2.90 45.47 -23.97
N VAL A 458 -3.84 44.84 -24.67
CA VAL A 458 -5.12 45.47 -25.06
C VAL A 458 -5.86 45.97 -23.81
N SER A 459 -5.85 45.19 -22.71
CA SER A 459 -6.43 45.57 -21.42
C SER A 459 -5.75 46.75 -20.70
N LYS A 460 -4.57 47.20 -21.15
CA LYS A 460 -3.88 48.40 -20.64
C LYS A 460 -4.15 49.65 -21.49
N VAL A 461 -4.44 49.46 -22.77
CA VAL A 461 -4.58 50.55 -23.76
C VAL A 461 -6.04 50.89 -24.04
N TYR A 462 -6.93 49.89 -24.04
CA TYR A 462 -8.35 50.04 -24.36
C TYR A 462 -9.22 49.76 -23.13
N GLN A 463 -10.26 50.57 -22.94
CA GLN A 463 -11.30 50.32 -21.93
C GLN A 463 -12.46 49.48 -22.50
N THR A 464 -12.77 49.64 -23.80
CA THR A 464 -13.88 48.97 -24.48
C THR A 464 -13.48 48.67 -25.92
N MET A 465 -13.81 47.49 -26.44
CA MET A 465 -13.45 47.08 -27.80
C MET A 465 -14.47 46.08 -28.36
N LYS A 466 -14.64 46.02 -29.69
CA LYS A 466 -15.51 45.00 -30.33
C LYS A 466 -14.88 43.60 -30.29
N ILE A 467 -15.73 42.58 -30.17
CA ILE A 467 -15.35 41.16 -30.32
C ILE A 467 -14.76 40.89 -31.71
N GLU A 468 -15.37 41.45 -32.76
CA GLU A 468 -14.89 41.40 -34.15
C GLU A 468 -13.41 41.84 -34.24
N SER A 469 -13.11 43.04 -33.71
CA SER A 469 -11.76 43.60 -33.71
C SER A 469 -10.77 42.79 -32.87
N LEU A 470 -11.21 42.16 -31.76
CA LEU A 470 -10.35 41.26 -30.99
C LEU A 470 -9.97 40.01 -31.80
N SER A 471 -10.94 39.41 -32.50
CA SER A 471 -10.70 38.23 -33.34
C SER A 471 -9.77 38.54 -34.52
N GLN A 472 -9.89 39.71 -35.15
CA GLN A 472 -9.01 40.14 -36.24
C GLN A 472 -7.54 40.33 -35.81
N MET A 473 -7.28 40.63 -34.53
CA MET A 473 -5.91 40.71 -33.99
C MET A 473 -5.34 39.35 -33.53
N ILE A 474 -6.14 38.27 -33.52
CA ILE A 474 -5.71 36.93 -33.07
C ILE A 474 -5.91 35.92 -34.22
N PRO A 475 -4.97 35.83 -35.18
CA PRO A 475 -5.06 34.94 -36.34
C PRO A 475 -4.79 33.45 -35.99
N PHE A 476 -4.63 33.11 -34.70
CA PHE A 476 -4.34 31.75 -34.23
C PHE A 476 -5.59 30.97 -33.82
N PHE A 477 -6.65 31.66 -33.37
CA PHE A 477 -7.76 31.04 -32.65
C PHE A 477 -9.10 31.72 -32.95
N ASP A 478 -10.14 30.91 -33.16
CA ASP A 478 -11.53 31.39 -33.17
C ASP A 478 -11.89 32.08 -31.84
N PHE A 479 -12.81 33.04 -31.89
CA PHE A 479 -13.19 33.80 -30.70
C PHE A 479 -13.67 32.92 -29.52
N SER A 480 -14.28 31.75 -29.77
CA SER A 480 -14.67 30.83 -28.70
C SER A 480 -13.47 30.25 -27.92
N ALA A 481 -12.35 30.00 -28.60
CA ALA A 481 -11.11 29.58 -27.95
C ALA A 481 -10.43 30.76 -27.22
N VAL A 482 -10.44 31.96 -27.81
CA VAL A 482 -9.97 33.20 -27.17
C VAL A 482 -10.78 33.51 -25.90
N GLU A 483 -12.11 33.38 -25.95
CA GLU A 483 -13.00 33.53 -24.80
C GLU A 483 -12.65 32.53 -23.69
N LYS A 484 -12.49 31.24 -24.03
CA LYS A 484 -12.08 30.21 -23.05
C LYS A 484 -10.72 30.53 -22.41
N ILE A 485 -9.73 30.98 -23.18
CA ILE A 485 -8.42 31.42 -22.68
C ILE A 485 -8.56 32.66 -21.79
N SER A 486 -9.45 33.58 -22.14
CA SER A 486 -9.70 34.82 -21.39
C SER A 486 -10.42 34.58 -20.07
N VAL A 487 -11.39 33.67 -20.03
CA VAL A 487 -12.11 33.29 -18.79
C VAL A 487 -11.16 32.60 -17.80
N ASP A 488 -10.25 31.76 -18.28
CA ASP A 488 -9.15 31.16 -17.49
C ASP A 488 -8.23 32.24 -16.90
N ALA A 489 -7.81 33.21 -17.72
CA ALA A 489 -6.99 34.34 -17.28
C ALA A 489 -7.68 35.28 -16.27
N VAL A 490 -8.98 35.57 -16.47
CA VAL A 490 -9.79 36.39 -15.54
C VAL A 490 -9.98 35.66 -14.22
N LYS A 491 -10.27 34.35 -14.24
CA LYS A 491 -10.40 33.53 -13.02
C LYS A 491 -9.13 33.55 -12.16
N GLN A 492 -7.95 33.63 -12.78
CA GLN A 492 -6.66 33.71 -12.10
C GLN A 492 -6.19 35.15 -11.80
N ASN A 493 -7.05 36.17 -11.99
CA ASN A 493 -6.72 37.60 -11.88
C ASN A 493 -5.52 38.06 -12.73
N PHE A 494 -5.21 37.38 -13.84
CA PHE A 494 -4.15 37.81 -14.76
C PHE A 494 -4.57 39.03 -15.60
N ILE A 495 -5.88 39.16 -15.89
CA ILE A 495 -6.49 40.25 -16.66
C ILE A 495 -7.86 40.57 -16.08
N GLY A 496 -8.20 41.85 -15.90
CA GLY A 496 -9.56 42.28 -15.59
C GLY A 496 -10.37 42.48 -16.87
N MET A 497 -11.29 41.58 -17.19
CA MET A 497 -12.06 41.61 -18.45
C MET A 497 -13.50 41.11 -18.25
N LYS A 498 -14.44 41.68 -19.01
CA LYS A 498 -15.85 41.24 -19.09
C LYS A 498 -16.29 41.20 -20.55
N ILE A 499 -17.12 40.23 -20.92
CA ILE A 499 -17.67 40.08 -22.28
C ILE A 499 -19.16 40.37 -22.24
N ASP A 500 -19.64 41.27 -23.09
CA ASP A 500 -21.06 41.53 -23.33
C ASP A 500 -21.45 41.03 -24.72
N HIS A 501 -21.87 39.77 -24.78
CA HIS A 501 -22.40 39.10 -25.97
C HIS A 501 -23.69 39.76 -26.51
N SER A 502 -24.42 40.54 -25.71
CA SER A 502 -25.63 41.24 -26.21
C SER A 502 -25.29 42.47 -27.07
N ARG A 503 -24.07 42.99 -26.94
CA ARG A 503 -23.55 44.17 -27.65
C ARG A 503 -22.30 43.88 -28.49
N ASN A 504 -21.85 42.62 -28.53
CA ASN A 504 -20.61 42.17 -29.18
C ASN A 504 -19.35 42.98 -28.80
N ILE A 505 -19.24 43.34 -27.52
CA ILE A 505 -18.11 44.12 -26.98
C ILE A 505 -17.44 43.46 -25.77
N VAL A 506 -16.15 43.67 -25.67
CA VAL A 506 -15.28 43.33 -24.54
C VAL A 506 -15.00 44.62 -23.76
N LEU A 507 -15.18 44.55 -22.45
CA LEU A 507 -14.90 45.63 -21.50
C LEU A 507 -13.66 45.24 -20.69
N PHE A 508 -12.68 46.12 -20.63
CA PHE A 508 -11.42 45.89 -19.92
C PHE A 508 -11.31 46.78 -18.68
N GLY A 509 -10.61 46.26 -17.67
CA GLY A 509 -10.38 46.92 -16.39
C GLY A 509 -11.46 46.63 -15.33
N ASN A 510 -11.02 46.59 -14.07
CA ASN A 510 -11.92 46.61 -12.92
C ASN A 510 -12.36 48.05 -12.65
N LEU A 511 -13.60 48.39 -13.03
CA LEU A 511 -14.29 49.67 -12.71
C LEU A 511 -14.66 49.79 -11.21
N GLY A 512 -13.79 49.30 -10.31
CA GLY A 512 -14.02 49.22 -8.88
C GLY A 512 -12.86 49.79 -8.07
N ILE A 513 -13.10 49.94 -6.76
CA ILE A 513 -12.15 50.47 -5.78
C ILE A 513 -10.86 49.63 -5.69
N GLU A 514 -10.91 48.36 -6.11
CA GLU A 514 -9.78 47.43 -6.12
C GLU A 514 -8.88 47.51 -7.36
N SER A 515 -9.03 48.52 -8.22
CA SER A 515 -8.12 48.75 -9.35
C SER A 515 -6.71 49.10 -8.86
N ASP A 516 -5.68 48.55 -9.50
CA ASP A 516 -4.29 48.69 -9.04
C ASP A 516 -3.83 50.17 -9.01
N GLY A 517 -4.30 50.99 -9.96
CA GLY A 517 -4.06 52.44 -10.00
C GLY A 517 -4.68 53.25 -8.85
N LEU A 518 -5.59 52.65 -8.06
CA LEU A 518 -6.06 53.19 -6.78
C LEU A 518 -5.30 52.59 -5.58
N ARG A 519 -4.91 51.32 -5.64
CA ARG A 519 -4.16 50.64 -4.56
C ARG A 519 -2.78 51.27 -4.35
N ASP A 520 -2.00 51.42 -5.41
CA ASP A 520 -0.62 51.94 -5.33
C ASP A 520 -0.53 53.47 -5.36
N HIS A 521 -1.67 54.17 -5.41
CA HIS A 521 -1.71 55.63 -5.59
C HIS A 521 -0.99 56.38 -4.46
N LEU A 522 -1.12 55.92 -3.20
CA LEU A 522 -0.42 56.50 -2.05
C LEU A 522 1.08 56.18 -2.07
N THR A 523 1.47 55.01 -2.58
CA THR A 523 2.87 54.60 -2.73
C THR A 523 3.58 55.43 -3.80
N VAL A 524 2.95 55.59 -4.97
CA VAL A 524 3.44 56.44 -6.07
C VAL A 524 3.47 57.92 -5.67
N LEU A 525 2.47 58.41 -4.91
CA LEU A 525 2.49 59.76 -4.35
C LEU A 525 3.63 59.93 -3.33
N ALA A 526 3.84 58.97 -2.43
CA ALA A 526 4.92 59.04 -1.45
C ALA A 526 6.30 58.98 -2.12
N GLU A 527 6.49 58.16 -3.16
CA GLU A 527 7.73 58.12 -3.93
C GLU A 527 7.97 59.41 -4.71
N SER A 528 6.98 59.90 -5.47
CA SER A 528 7.12 61.12 -6.26
C SER A 528 7.33 62.35 -5.37
N LEU A 529 6.64 62.44 -4.23
CA LEU A 529 6.83 63.51 -3.25
C LEU A 529 8.20 63.40 -2.56
N ASN A 530 8.71 62.21 -2.25
CA ASN A 530 10.08 62.06 -1.74
C ASN A 530 11.15 62.39 -2.79
N LYS A 531 10.95 62.03 -4.07
CA LYS A 531 11.83 62.42 -5.19
C LYS A 531 11.82 63.95 -5.37
N ALA A 532 10.64 64.58 -5.35
CA ALA A 532 10.51 66.05 -5.39
C ALA A 532 11.16 66.72 -4.17
N ARG A 533 10.93 66.19 -2.96
CA ARG A 533 11.55 66.67 -1.71
C ARG A 533 13.08 66.59 -1.78
N ALA A 534 13.66 65.51 -2.32
CA ALA A 534 15.10 65.36 -2.47
C ALA A 534 15.69 66.31 -3.52
N MET A 535 14.90 66.79 -4.49
CA MET A 535 15.32 67.82 -5.44
C MET A 535 15.16 69.25 -4.89
N ILE A 536 14.10 69.53 -4.13
CA ILE A 536 13.81 70.86 -3.54
C ILE A 536 14.67 71.13 -2.30
N TYR A 537 14.83 70.12 -1.44
CA TYR A 537 15.78 70.09 -0.33
C TYR A 537 16.75 68.92 -0.53
N PRO A 538 17.82 69.11 -1.34
CA PRO A 538 18.95 68.20 -1.35
C PRO A 538 19.44 68.01 0.10
N PRO A 539 19.61 66.77 0.58
CA PRO A 539 20.08 66.53 1.93
C PRO A 539 21.52 67.04 2.04
N VAL A 540 21.68 68.22 2.65
CA VAL A 540 23.00 68.77 2.99
C VAL A 540 23.78 67.69 3.73
N LEU A 541 24.93 67.30 3.19
CA LEU A 541 25.81 66.27 3.73
C LEU A 541 26.48 66.76 5.03
N LYS A 542 25.67 66.92 6.08
CA LYS A 542 26.17 66.93 7.46
C LYS A 542 26.88 65.60 7.68
N ALA A 543 28.17 65.66 7.97
CA ALA A 543 28.99 64.49 8.26
C ALA A 543 28.23 63.57 9.23
N SER A 544 28.16 62.28 8.90
CA SER A 544 27.17 61.39 9.51
C SER A 544 27.40 61.22 11.01
N LYS A 545 26.30 61.23 11.78
CA LYS A 545 26.27 61.01 13.24
C LYS A 545 26.85 59.67 13.72
N THR A 546 27.33 58.84 12.79
CA THR A 546 28.22 57.71 13.07
C THR A 546 29.51 58.16 13.78
N GLY A 547 29.99 59.39 13.55
CA GLY A 547 31.13 59.94 14.29
C GLY A 547 30.91 59.96 15.80
N ASP A 548 29.74 60.45 16.23
CA ASP A 548 29.38 60.60 17.65
C ASP A 548 29.09 59.25 18.34
N LEU A 549 28.78 58.19 17.57
CA LEU A 549 28.42 56.86 18.06
C LEU A 549 29.60 55.88 18.16
N LEU A 550 30.74 56.19 17.55
CA LEU A 550 31.92 55.33 17.57
C LEU A 550 32.54 55.11 18.98
N PRO A 551 32.60 56.12 19.88
CA PRO A 551 33.14 55.92 21.23
C PRO A 551 32.31 54.93 22.06
N ASP A 552 30.99 55.12 22.12
CA ASP A 552 30.06 54.22 22.83
C ASP A 552 30.11 52.79 22.30
N LEU A 553 30.29 52.62 20.97
CA LEU A 553 30.33 51.30 20.35
C LEU A 553 31.53 50.47 20.82
N ALA A 554 32.70 51.07 20.99
CA ALA A 554 33.87 50.37 21.55
C ALA A 554 33.58 49.88 22.99
N ASP A 555 33.00 50.76 23.81
CA ASP A 555 32.66 50.49 25.20
C ASP A 555 31.57 49.40 25.33
N ILE A 556 30.66 49.30 24.36
CA ILE A 556 29.65 48.23 24.24
C ILE A 556 30.29 46.90 23.81
N VAL A 557 31.18 46.92 22.80
CA VAL A 557 31.89 45.73 22.33
C VAL A 557 32.73 45.10 23.44
N ASP A 558 33.41 45.91 24.25
CA ASP A 558 34.22 45.45 25.37
C ASP A 558 33.38 44.79 26.49
N LYS A 559 32.17 45.30 26.75
CA LYS A 559 31.20 44.74 27.71
C LYS A 559 30.62 43.42 27.20
N GLU A 560 30.28 43.32 25.92
CA GLU A 560 29.82 42.07 25.31
C GLU A 560 30.94 41.02 25.19
N HIS A 561 32.18 41.42 24.90
CA HIS A 561 33.32 40.50 24.90
C HIS A 561 33.53 39.85 26.29
N LYS A 562 33.48 40.67 27.36
CA LYS A 562 33.56 40.17 28.75
C LYS A 562 32.39 39.25 29.10
N ARG A 563 31.16 39.55 28.65
CA ARG A 563 29.99 38.66 28.77
C ARG A 563 30.17 37.33 28.03
N LEU A 564 30.71 37.35 26.80
CA LEU A 564 30.95 36.16 25.99
C LEU A 564 32.01 35.24 26.62
N LEU A 565 33.09 35.80 27.17
CA LEU A 565 34.10 35.03 27.91
C LEU A 565 33.52 34.38 29.17
N ALA A 566 32.75 35.12 29.98
CA ALA A 566 32.07 34.57 31.15
C ALA A 566 31.08 33.45 30.76
N ARG A 567 30.30 33.66 29.68
CA ARG A 567 29.38 32.66 29.13
C ARG A 567 30.12 31.41 28.63
N LYS A 568 31.29 31.56 28.01
CA LYS A 568 32.13 30.41 27.61
C LYS A 568 32.50 29.57 28.83
N SER A 569 33.05 30.19 29.88
CA SER A 569 33.45 29.47 31.10
C SER A 569 32.29 28.72 31.77
N ILE A 570 31.09 29.31 31.79
CA ILE A 570 29.88 28.64 32.32
C ILE A 570 29.46 27.44 31.47
N ILE A 571 29.57 27.54 30.13
CA ILE A 571 29.28 26.41 29.22
C ILE A 571 30.34 25.31 29.35
N GLU A 572 31.60 25.67 29.53
CA GLU A 572 32.74 24.75 29.68
C GLU A 572 32.60 23.92 30.96
N LYS A 573 32.33 24.57 32.11
CA LYS A 573 32.02 23.87 33.38
C LYS A 573 30.81 22.94 33.29
N ARG A 574 29.71 23.40 32.67
CA ARG A 574 28.51 22.54 32.50
C ARG A 574 28.76 21.33 31.60
N LYS A 575 29.71 21.41 30.65
CA LYS A 575 30.16 20.25 29.89
C LYS A 575 30.96 19.29 30.75
N GLU A 576 31.92 19.78 31.54
CA GLU A 576 32.68 18.93 32.47
C GLU A 576 31.78 18.21 33.47
N GLU A 577 30.76 18.91 34.01
CA GLU A 577 29.75 18.33 34.90
C GLU A 577 28.92 17.25 34.19
N GLN A 578 28.47 17.51 32.96
CA GLN A 578 27.69 16.55 32.16
C GLN A 578 28.53 15.33 31.71
N GLU A 579 29.79 15.53 31.34
CA GLU A 579 30.72 14.45 30.99
C GLU A 579 31.04 13.57 32.21
N ARG A 580 31.18 14.14 33.41
CA ARG A 580 31.30 13.36 34.66
C ARG A 580 30.06 12.51 34.93
N GLN A 581 28.86 13.09 34.84
CA GLN A 581 27.61 12.37 35.05
C GLN A 581 27.42 11.21 34.07
N LEU A 582 27.79 11.39 32.79
CA LEU A 582 27.77 10.32 31.80
C LEU A 582 28.76 9.20 32.14
N LEU A 583 29.96 9.54 32.62
CA LEU A 583 31.01 8.59 32.96
C LEU A 583 30.71 7.83 34.27
N GLU A 584 29.96 8.42 35.20
CA GLU A 584 29.40 7.72 36.37
C GLU A 584 28.26 6.75 35.97
N MET A 585 27.34 7.18 35.09
CA MET A 585 26.29 6.32 34.54
C MET A 585 26.86 5.12 33.74
N GLU A 586 27.92 5.33 32.96
CA GLU A 586 28.60 4.27 32.20
C GLU A 586 29.23 3.22 33.14
N ARG A 587 29.94 3.65 34.20
CA ARG A 587 30.46 2.75 35.25
C ARG A 587 29.35 2.00 35.97
N GLU A 588 28.20 2.64 36.21
CA GLU A 588 27.04 1.97 36.78
C GLU A 588 26.51 0.86 35.86
N GLU A 589 26.36 1.13 34.55
CA GLU A 589 25.98 0.12 33.56
C GLU A 589 26.99 -1.02 33.47
N GLU A 590 28.29 -0.75 33.45
CA GLU A 590 29.33 -1.79 33.50
C GLU A 590 29.21 -2.63 34.77
N SER A 591 29.00 -2.00 35.94
CA SER A 591 28.79 -2.74 37.20
C SER A 591 27.55 -3.64 37.14
N ARG A 592 26.47 -3.20 36.46
CA ARG A 592 25.23 -3.96 36.28
C ARG A 592 25.45 -5.13 35.31
N ARG A 593 26.22 -4.94 34.22
CA ARG A 593 26.63 -6.00 33.28
C ARG A 593 27.50 -7.06 33.96
N LEU A 594 28.50 -6.65 34.76
CA LEU A 594 29.36 -7.56 35.52
C LEU A 594 28.57 -8.35 36.59
N LYS A 595 27.59 -7.72 37.25
CA LYS A 595 26.67 -8.42 38.18
C LYS A 595 25.82 -9.47 37.45
N LEU A 596 25.28 -9.14 36.28
CA LEU A 596 24.51 -10.09 35.45
C LEU A 596 25.39 -11.26 34.96
N GLN A 597 26.63 -11.00 34.55
CA GLN A 597 27.58 -12.06 34.15
C GLN A 597 27.88 -13.03 35.31
N LYS A 598 28.16 -12.52 36.52
CA LYS A 598 28.34 -13.36 37.71
C LYS A 598 27.10 -14.20 38.04
N ILE A 599 25.90 -13.63 37.90
CA ILE A 599 24.64 -14.37 38.10
C ILE A 599 24.50 -15.50 37.07
N THR A 600 24.90 -15.30 35.81
CA THR A 600 24.92 -16.38 34.80
C THR A 600 26.00 -17.43 35.08
N GLU A 601 27.20 -17.04 35.47
CA GLU A 601 28.30 -17.95 35.84
C GLU A 601 27.91 -18.82 37.05
N GLU A 602 27.33 -18.24 38.09
CA GLU A 602 26.79 -18.98 39.24
C GLU A 602 25.67 -19.95 38.86
N ALA A 603 24.81 -19.58 37.89
CA ALA A 603 23.74 -20.45 37.42
C ALA A 603 24.30 -21.65 36.62
N GLU A 604 25.33 -21.46 35.81
CA GLU A 604 26.01 -22.54 35.11
C GLU A 604 26.81 -23.44 36.07
N GLN A 605 27.51 -22.87 37.04
CA GLN A 605 28.18 -23.64 38.10
C GLN A 605 27.18 -24.49 38.90
N LYS A 606 26.00 -23.94 39.25
CA LYS A 606 24.92 -24.70 39.93
C LYS A 606 24.35 -25.81 39.04
N ARG A 607 24.25 -25.62 37.71
CA ARG A 607 23.91 -26.71 36.77
C ARG A 607 24.98 -27.80 36.71
N LEU A 608 26.26 -27.43 36.61
CA LEU A 608 27.38 -28.37 36.52
C LEU A 608 27.54 -29.18 37.83
N ALA A 609 27.36 -28.53 38.99
CA ALA A 609 27.34 -29.22 40.28
C ALA A 609 26.19 -30.22 40.39
N ALA A 610 24.98 -29.85 39.94
CA ALA A 610 23.84 -30.75 39.90
C ALA A 610 24.05 -31.94 38.95
N GLU A 611 24.68 -31.73 37.78
CA GLU A 611 25.03 -32.81 36.85
C GLU A 611 26.12 -33.72 37.42
N TYR A 612 27.11 -33.16 38.12
CA TYR A 612 28.15 -33.93 38.81
C TYR A 612 27.57 -34.80 39.93
N GLU A 613 26.69 -34.25 40.78
CA GLU A 613 25.96 -35.00 41.79
C GLU A 613 25.06 -36.08 41.15
N GLN A 614 24.38 -35.81 40.03
CA GLN A 614 23.62 -36.86 39.32
C GLN A 614 24.52 -37.98 38.80
N ARG A 615 25.70 -37.68 38.23
CA ARG A 615 26.67 -38.70 37.78
C ARG A 615 27.27 -39.49 38.95
N LYS A 616 27.53 -38.84 40.08
CA LYS A 616 28.00 -39.47 41.33
C LYS A 616 26.94 -40.41 41.91
N ASN A 617 25.68 -39.96 41.99
CA ASN A 617 24.57 -40.79 42.44
C ASN A 617 24.24 -41.94 41.45
N GLN A 618 24.49 -41.79 40.15
CA GLN A 618 24.42 -42.90 39.19
C GLN A 618 25.54 -43.93 39.38
N ARG A 619 26.77 -43.52 39.72
CA ARG A 619 27.84 -44.46 40.10
C ARG A 619 27.50 -45.19 41.39
N LEU A 620 27.06 -44.46 42.41
CA LEU A 620 26.73 -45.02 43.72
C LEU A 620 25.53 -45.97 43.64
N ARG A 621 24.55 -45.72 42.76
CA ARG A 621 23.49 -46.70 42.44
C ARG A 621 24.01 -47.94 41.74
N ARG A 622 24.96 -47.84 40.82
CA ARG A 622 25.56 -49.03 40.19
C ARG A 622 26.38 -49.85 41.18
N GLU A 623 27.14 -49.21 42.06
CA GLU A 623 27.81 -49.94 43.14
C GLU A 623 26.83 -50.61 44.12
N MET A 624 25.64 -50.04 44.33
CA MET A 624 24.58 -50.67 45.12
C MET A 624 23.92 -51.82 44.35
N GLU A 625 23.60 -51.65 43.07
CA GLU A 625 23.05 -52.69 42.19
C GLU A 625 24.05 -53.86 42.00
N GLU A 626 25.36 -53.59 41.93
CA GLU A 626 26.42 -54.59 41.88
C GLU A 626 26.57 -55.31 43.23
N ARG A 627 26.55 -54.60 44.38
CA ARG A 627 26.55 -55.23 45.71
C ARG A 627 25.29 -56.05 45.98
N GLU A 628 24.11 -55.59 45.57
CA GLU A 628 22.86 -56.35 45.68
C GLU A 628 22.87 -57.59 44.76
N LEU A 629 23.55 -57.53 43.60
CA LEU A 629 23.77 -58.70 42.75
C LEU A 629 24.80 -59.68 43.34
N GLU A 630 25.86 -59.19 44.01
CA GLU A 630 26.82 -60.02 44.74
C GLU A 630 26.17 -60.67 45.98
N GLU A 631 25.39 -59.93 46.77
CA GLU A 631 24.64 -60.45 47.92
C GLU A 631 23.54 -61.43 47.49
N ALA A 632 22.83 -61.17 46.38
CA ALA A 632 21.86 -62.13 45.83
C ALA A 632 22.54 -63.42 45.32
N GLN A 633 23.74 -63.32 44.74
CA GLN A 633 24.52 -64.49 44.34
C GLN A 633 25.10 -65.24 45.55
N ALA A 634 25.49 -64.54 46.61
CA ALA A 634 25.91 -65.14 47.88
C ALA A 634 24.74 -65.89 48.54
N LEU A 635 23.57 -65.26 48.66
CA LEU A 635 22.37 -65.87 49.23
C LEU A 635 21.90 -67.10 48.43
N LEU A 636 22.06 -67.12 47.10
CA LEU A 636 21.82 -68.32 46.29
C LEU A 636 22.84 -69.44 46.58
N GLN A 637 24.12 -69.12 46.76
CA GLN A 637 25.16 -70.11 47.07
C GLN A 637 25.14 -70.61 48.53
N GLU A 638 24.60 -69.81 49.45
CA GLU A 638 24.44 -70.14 50.87
C GLU A 638 23.16 -70.95 51.12
N ALA A 639 22.07 -70.67 50.40
CA ALA A 639 20.82 -71.43 50.46
C ALA A 639 20.98 -72.92 50.07
N GLU A 640 21.91 -73.27 49.18
CA GLU A 640 22.20 -74.66 48.81
C GLU A 640 23.11 -75.41 49.82
N LYS A 641 23.66 -74.73 50.84
CA LYS A 641 24.71 -75.29 51.73
C LYS A 641 24.30 -75.45 53.20
N ARG A 642 23.33 -76.34 53.43
CA ARG A 642 23.07 -77.06 54.70
C ARG A 642 22.61 -76.18 55.88
N VAL A 643 21.40 -76.35 56.43
CA VAL A 643 20.94 -77.56 57.14
C VAL A 643 22.00 -78.13 58.11
N GLY A 644 22.31 -77.39 59.19
CA GLY A 644 23.41 -77.78 60.09
C GLY A 644 23.41 -77.19 61.52
N LYS A 645 22.53 -77.71 62.40
CA LYS A 645 22.54 -77.57 63.90
C LYS A 645 22.11 -76.21 64.52
N LYS A 646 20.99 -76.29 65.25
CA LYS A 646 20.57 -75.63 66.53
C LYS A 646 21.60 -74.69 67.20
N LYS A 647 21.20 -73.62 67.93
CA LYS A 647 20.22 -73.63 69.04
C LYS A 647 19.92 -72.21 69.57
N GLY A 648 18.66 -71.83 69.87
CA GLY A 648 18.37 -70.64 70.70
C GLY A 648 17.00 -69.95 70.49
N SER A 649 16.27 -69.75 71.59
CA SER A 649 15.07 -68.92 71.82
C SER A 649 14.95 -67.58 71.05
N ARG A 650 13.77 -67.02 70.73
CA ARG A 650 12.38 -67.28 71.23
C ARG A 650 11.31 -66.90 70.15
N LYS A 651 10.11 -67.49 70.25
CA LYS A 651 8.89 -67.27 69.41
C LYS A 651 8.06 -66.06 69.92
N PRO A 652 7.16 -65.38 69.14
CA PRO A 652 6.03 -65.92 68.32
C PRO A 652 6.18 -65.77 66.78
N VAL A 653 5.54 -66.50 65.84
CA VAL A 653 4.25 -67.27 65.77
C VAL A 653 3.04 -66.34 65.58
N LEU A 654 2.29 -66.27 64.46
CA LEU A 654 2.12 -67.05 63.20
C LEU A 654 2.07 -66.09 61.97
N ASP A 655 1.95 -66.47 60.70
CA ASP A 655 1.79 -67.78 60.04
C ASP A 655 2.49 -67.76 58.66
N SER A 656 2.80 -68.91 58.06
CA SER A 656 3.38 -68.94 56.69
C SER A 656 3.05 -70.21 55.93
N GLU A 657 2.08 -70.12 55.01
CA GLU A 657 1.91 -71.07 53.91
C GLU A 657 1.15 -70.43 52.73
N LYS A 658 1.53 -70.81 51.49
CA LYS A 658 0.83 -70.49 50.22
C LYS A 658 0.82 -69.00 49.78
N LEU A 659 2.00 -68.48 49.44
CA LEU A 659 2.14 -67.31 48.55
C LEU A 659 2.46 -67.76 47.11
N THR A 660 1.47 -67.70 46.23
CA THR A 660 1.64 -67.93 44.78
C THR A 660 2.40 -66.76 44.13
N LYS A 661 3.04 -66.99 42.97
CA LYS A 661 3.79 -65.94 42.23
C LYS A 661 2.94 -64.69 41.91
N GLN A 662 1.63 -64.85 41.72
CA GLN A 662 0.69 -63.73 41.56
C GLN A 662 0.49 -62.91 42.84
N THR A 663 0.37 -63.53 44.02
CA THR A 663 0.23 -62.80 45.29
C THR A 663 1.49 -62.04 45.69
N LEU A 664 2.69 -62.55 45.36
CA LEU A 664 3.94 -61.79 45.52
C LEU A 664 3.99 -60.58 44.58
N MET A 665 3.55 -60.74 43.32
CA MET A 665 3.47 -59.63 42.36
C MET A 665 2.39 -58.60 42.74
N GLN A 666 1.26 -59.03 43.31
CA GLN A 666 0.25 -58.13 43.88
C GLN A 666 0.78 -57.40 45.11
N LEU A 667 1.47 -58.07 46.03
CA LEU A 667 2.11 -57.43 47.19
C LEU A 667 3.11 -56.35 46.76
N ALA A 668 4.01 -56.68 45.82
CA ALA A 668 4.95 -55.70 45.26
C ALA A 668 4.24 -54.52 44.57
N LEU A 669 3.12 -54.76 43.87
CA LEU A 669 2.30 -53.69 43.28
C LEU A 669 1.63 -52.83 44.36
N THR A 670 1.14 -53.41 45.44
CA THR A 670 0.54 -52.66 46.57
C THR A 670 1.56 -51.88 47.38
N GLU A 671 2.79 -52.39 47.52
CA GLU A 671 3.90 -51.66 48.13
C GLU A 671 4.33 -50.49 47.23
N GLN A 672 4.52 -50.67 45.92
CA GLN A 672 4.76 -49.55 45.00
C GLN A 672 3.63 -48.51 44.98
N LEU A 673 2.36 -48.94 45.15
CA LEU A 673 1.23 -48.03 45.28
C LEU A 673 1.24 -47.28 46.62
N ARG A 674 1.64 -47.92 47.73
CA ARG A 674 1.87 -47.28 49.03
C ARG A 674 3.03 -46.29 48.96
N GLU A 675 4.18 -46.66 48.41
CA GLU A 675 5.33 -45.78 48.21
C GLU A 675 4.93 -44.56 47.37
N ARG A 676 4.19 -44.75 46.28
CA ARG A 676 3.64 -43.64 45.49
C ARG A 676 2.72 -42.74 46.33
N GLN A 677 1.77 -43.30 47.08
CA GLN A 677 0.89 -42.51 47.94
C GLN A 677 1.64 -41.80 49.09
N GLU A 678 2.73 -42.38 49.60
CA GLU A 678 3.59 -41.74 50.58
C GLU A 678 4.44 -40.63 49.98
N MET A 679 5.02 -40.84 48.80
CA MET A 679 5.75 -39.81 48.06
C MET A 679 4.82 -38.68 47.64
N GLU A 680 3.58 -38.98 47.27
CA GLU A 680 2.53 -37.99 47.01
C GLU A 680 2.15 -37.22 48.29
N LYS A 681 1.99 -37.89 49.44
CA LYS A 681 1.81 -37.22 50.75
C LYS A 681 3.03 -36.37 51.14
N LYS A 682 4.25 -36.80 50.83
CA LYS A 682 5.50 -36.04 51.06
C LYS A 682 5.56 -34.81 50.15
N LEU A 683 5.18 -34.94 48.87
CA LEU A 683 5.06 -33.84 47.91
C LEU A 683 3.94 -32.85 48.30
N GLN A 684 2.78 -33.33 48.77
CA GLN A 684 1.71 -32.47 49.28
C GLN A 684 2.12 -31.72 50.56
N LYS A 685 2.92 -32.33 51.44
CA LYS A 685 3.53 -31.63 52.58
C LYS A 685 4.52 -30.56 52.10
N LEU A 686 5.40 -30.89 51.15
CA LEU A 686 6.35 -29.94 50.57
C LEU A 686 5.65 -28.75 49.87
N ALA A 687 4.58 -29.01 49.11
CA ALA A 687 3.77 -27.98 48.48
C ALA A 687 3.13 -27.05 49.52
N LYS A 688 2.61 -27.59 50.63
CA LYS A 688 2.09 -26.78 51.75
C LYS A 688 3.18 -25.96 52.43
N THR A 689 4.36 -26.52 52.69
CA THR A 689 5.48 -25.74 53.25
C THR A 689 5.98 -24.66 52.30
N MET A 690 5.99 -24.91 50.98
CA MET A 690 6.31 -23.89 49.97
C MET A 690 5.27 -22.77 49.93
N ASP A 691 3.97 -23.10 50.02
CA ASP A 691 2.90 -22.09 50.09
C ASP A 691 2.96 -21.27 51.39
N TYR A 692 3.31 -21.88 52.53
CA TYR A 692 3.58 -21.13 53.77
C TYR A 692 4.81 -20.22 53.65
N LEU A 693 5.91 -20.68 53.04
CA LEU A 693 7.12 -19.88 52.83
C LEU A 693 6.87 -18.71 51.86
N GLU A 694 6.12 -18.95 50.79
CA GLU A 694 5.71 -17.93 49.84
C GLU A 694 4.70 -16.93 50.43
N ARG A 695 3.84 -17.37 51.35
CA ARG A 695 2.94 -16.48 52.10
C ARG A 695 3.73 -15.58 53.05
N ALA A 696 4.64 -16.14 53.86
CA ALA A 696 5.51 -15.37 54.76
C ALA A 696 6.35 -14.33 54.00
N LYS A 697 6.97 -14.70 52.87
CA LYS A 697 7.68 -13.74 52.01
C LYS A 697 6.80 -12.61 51.49
N ARG A 698 5.52 -12.88 51.18
CA ARG A 698 4.57 -11.86 50.69
C ARG A 698 4.10 -10.96 51.83
N GLU A 699 3.95 -11.49 53.04
CA GLU A 699 3.67 -10.71 54.25
C GLU A 699 4.84 -9.78 54.60
N GLU A 700 6.09 -10.26 54.57
CA GLU A 700 7.29 -9.41 54.71
C GLU A 700 7.39 -8.36 53.58
N ALA A 701 7.28 -8.80 52.31
CA ALA A 701 7.39 -7.91 51.16
C ALA A 701 6.28 -6.85 51.10
N ALA A 702 5.07 -7.14 51.58
CA ALA A 702 3.98 -6.17 51.65
C ALA A 702 4.38 -4.94 52.49
N THR A 703 5.02 -5.14 53.65
CA THR A 703 5.47 -4.03 54.51
C THR A 703 6.50 -3.13 53.82
N LEU A 704 7.43 -3.73 53.05
CA LEU A 704 8.44 -3.01 52.28
C LEU A 704 7.83 -2.28 51.06
N ILE A 705 6.82 -2.88 50.42
CA ILE A 705 6.07 -2.26 49.33
C ILE A 705 5.24 -1.07 49.85
N GLU A 706 4.58 -1.19 51.00
CA GLU A 706 3.86 -0.08 51.64
C GLU A 706 4.82 1.05 52.05
N ALA A 707 5.98 0.73 52.63
CA ALA A 707 6.99 1.73 52.99
C ALA A 707 7.52 2.49 51.75
N ALA A 708 7.83 1.78 50.66
CA ALA A 708 8.25 2.39 49.40
C ALA A 708 7.13 3.21 48.74
N PHE A 709 5.87 2.75 48.84
CA PHE A 709 4.70 3.48 48.35
C PHE A 709 4.44 4.75 49.15
N GLN A 710 4.60 4.72 50.48
CA GLN A 710 4.50 5.92 51.33
C GLN A 710 5.61 6.93 51.04
N GLN A 711 6.86 6.49 50.86
CA GLN A 711 7.95 7.37 50.42
C GLN A 711 7.63 8.02 49.06
N ARG A 712 7.19 7.22 48.09
CA ARG A 712 6.78 7.71 46.77
C ARG A 712 5.60 8.69 46.84
N LEU A 713 4.60 8.47 47.69
CA LEU A 713 3.50 9.41 47.90
C LEU A 713 3.97 10.75 48.50
N LEU A 714 5.03 10.75 49.31
CA LEU A 714 5.65 11.98 49.81
C LEU A 714 6.45 12.69 48.71
N GLU A 715 7.19 11.96 47.89
CA GLU A 715 7.89 12.53 46.72
C GLU A 715 6.93 13.11 45.69
N GLU A 716 5.88 12.38 45.31
CA GLU A 716 4.84 12.83 44.37
C GLU A 716 4.07 14.03 44.94
N ARG A 717 3.83 14.10 46.26
CA ARG A 717 3.29 15.31 46.91
C ARG A 717 4.26 16.49 46.82
N MET A 718 5.54 16.29 47.15
CA MET A 718 6.57 17.34 47.11
C MET A 718 6.88 17.82 45.68
N ILE A 719 6.59 17.02 44.66
CA ILE A 719 6.61 17.42 43.25
C ILE A 719 5.34 18.22 42.95
N HIS A 720 4.16 17.68 43.26
CA HIS A 720 2.87 18.33 43.01
C HIS A 720 2.74 19.71 43.69
N GLU A 721 3.25 19.88 44.91
CA GLU A 721 3.27 21.17 45.61
C GLU A 721 4.21 22.19 44.92
N ARG A 722 5.33 21.75 44.35
CA ARG A 722 6.21 22.63 43.54
C ARG A 722 5.57 22.98 42.20
N ASP A 723 4.95 22.02 41.53
CA ASP A 723 4.28 22.24 40.25
C ASP A 723 3.07 23.19 40.43
N GLN A 724 2.30 23.05 41.51
CA GLN A 724 1.27 24.01 41.89
C GLN A 724 1.87 25.41 42.18
N GLN A 725 2.98 25.50 42.90
CA GLN A 725 3.64 26.79 43.17
C GLN A 725 4.10 27.46 41.87
N LEU A 726 4.75 26.72 40.96
CA LEU A 726 5.17 27.20 39.65
C LEU A 726 3.98 27.58 38.76
N GLU A 727 2.90 26.80 38.76
CA GLU A 727 1.68 27.15 38.02
C GLU A 727 0.99 28.40 38.59
N VAL A 728 0.97 28.57 39.91
CA VAL A 728 0.47 29.77 40.58
C VAL A 728 1.36 30.99 40.28
N GLU A 729 2.68 30.85 40.25
CA GLU A 729 3.60 31.93 39.87
C GLU A 729 3.46 32.31 38.39
N LEU A 730 3.42 31.34 37.49
CA LEU A 730 3.16 31.57 36.06
C LEU A 730 1.77 32.17 35.83
N SER A 731 0.75 31.75 36.61
CA SER A 731 -0.59 32.33 36.57
C SER A 731 -0.62 33.77 37.09
N LYS A 732 0.14 34.11 38.15
CA LYS A 732 0.33 35.50 38.61
C LYS A 732 1.03 36.35 37.55
N GLN A 733 2.12 35.86 36.95
CA GLN A 733 2.84 36.58 35.88
C GLN A 733 1.98 36.79 34.64
N ARG A 734 1.22 35.77 34.21
CA ARG A 734 0.20 35.88 33.15
C ARG A 734 -0.87 36.89 33.53
N HIS A 735 -1.46 36.81 34.72
CA HIS A 735 -2.50 37.73 35.18
C HIS A 735 -2.00 39.18 35.24
N GLU A 736 -0.76 39.43 35.68
CA GLU A 736 -0.14 40.75 35.60
C GLU A 736 0.04 41.23 34.16
N GLY A 737 0.46 40.35 33.24
CA GLY A 737 0.54 40.64 31.81
C GLY A 737 -0.84 40.97 31.23
N ASP A 738 -1.84 40.13 31.50
CA ASP A 738 -3.22 40.27 31.08
C ASP A 738 -3.87 41.55 31.65
N LEU A 739 -3.53 41.96 32.88
CA LEU A 739 -3.97 43.24 33.45
C LEU A 739 -3.32 44.42 32.72
N LYS A 740 -2.01 44.35 32.41
CA LYS A 740 -1.30 45.39 31.66
C LYS A 740 -1.83 45.50 30.21
N GLU A 741 -2.09 44.37 29.56
CA GLU A 741 -2.75 44.25 28.25
C GLU A 741 -4.19 44.77 28.29
N LYS A 742 -5.01 44.34 29.26
CA LYS A 742 -6.38 44.81 29.47
C LYS A 742 -6.44 46.32 29.71
N ASN A 743 -5.48 46.89 30.44
CA ASN A 743 -5.38 48.34 30.65
C ASN A 743 -4.91 49.09 29.39
N ARG A 744 -4.13 48.47 28.50
CA ARG A 744 -3.83 49.01 27.15
C ARG A 744 -5.07 48.97 26.25
N LEU A 745 -5.77 47.84 26.24
CA LEU A 745 -6.91 47.53 25.36
C LEU A 745 -8.25 48.13 25.84
N SER A 746 -8.36 48.55 27.10
CA SER A 746 -9.56 49.19 27.66
C SER A 746 -9.97 50.42 26.85
N ARG A 747 -8.99 51.19 26.38
CA ARG A 747 -9.11 52.35 25.48
C ARG A 747 -9.81 52.04 24.16
N MET A 748 -9.86 50.76 23.76
CA MET A 748 -10.49 50.29 22.52
C MET A 748 -11.76 49.47 22.77
N LEU A 749 -12.22 49.30 24.02
CA LEU A 749 -13.40 48.47 24.32
C LEU A 749 -14.68 49.00 23.66
N GLU A 750 -14.89 50.32 23.60
CA GLU A 750 -16.09 50.90 23.00
C GLU A 750 -16.09 50.72 21.47
N SER A 751 -14.96 51.01 20.81
CA SER A 751 -14.75 50.73 19.39
C SER A 751 -14.92 49.23 19.09
N LYS A 752 -14.45 48.34 20.00
CA LYS A 752 -14.66 46.90 19.90
C LYS A 752 -16.13 46.52 20.00
N LYS A 753 -16.90 47.06 20.97
CA LYS A 753 -18.35 46.80 21.08
C LYS A 753 -19.07 47.15 19.78
N ILE A 754 -18.89 48.37 19.29
CA ILE A 754 -19.53 48.89 18.07
C ILE A 754 -19.18 48.01 16.86
N PHE A 755 -17.92 47.61 16.71
CA PHE A 755 -17.49 46.70 15.65
C PHE A 755 -18.05 45.27 15.84
N GLN A 756 -18.03 44.74 17.07
CA GLN A 756 -18.50 43.41 17.41
C GLN A 756 -20.02 43.28 17.19
N GLU A 757 -20.80 44.28 17.58
CA GLU A 757 -22.25 44.33 17.35
C GLU A 757 -22.56 44.35 15.85
N ARG A 758 -21.85 45.19 15.07
CA ARG A 758 -21.98 45.24 13.61
C ARG A 758 -21.57 43.94 12.91
N VAL A 759 -20.56 43.24 13.43
CA VAL A 759 -20.13 41.92 12.92
C VAL A 759 -21.11 40.81 13.34
N ILE A 760 -21.69 40.89 14.54
CA ILE A 760 -22.71 39.94 15.02
C ILE A 760 -24.01 40.12 14.24
N SER A 761 -24.50 41.34 14.01
CA SER A 761 -25.73 41.57 13.25
C SER A 761 -25.62 41.01 11.83
N LEU A 762 -24.56 41.37 11.09
CA LEU A 762 -24.30 40.84 9.75
C LEU A 762 -24.17 39.30 9.72
N ARG A 763 -23.49 38.70 10.70
CA ARG A 763 -23.40 37.23 10.81
C ARG A 763 -24.71 36.57 11.22
N GLN A 764 -25.54 37.26 11.99
CA GLN A 764 -26.85 36.77 12.44
C GLN A 764 -27.88 36.85 11.31
N GLU A 765 -27.81 37.88 10.45
CA GLU A 765 -28.52 37.98 9.17
C GLU A 765 -28.07 36.89 8.19
N GLU A 766 -26.76 36.70 7.98
CA GLU A 766 -26.25 35.58 7.18
C GLU A 766 -26.70 34.22 7.73
N PHE A 767 -26.64 34.02 9.05
CA PHE A 767 -27.01 32.76 9.67
C PHE A 767 -28.53 32.52 9.59
N SER A 768 -29.36 33.56 9.74
CA SER A 768 -30.82 33.44 9.57
C SER A 768 -31.17 33.14 8.10
N ARG A 769 -30.48 33.77 7.13
CA ARG A 769 -30.65 33.47 5.70
C ARG A 769 -30.26 32.03 5.39
N ARG A 770 -29.05 31.60 5.79
CA ARG A 770 -28.57 30.20 5.65
C ARG A 770 -29.39 29.20 6.47
N ARG A 771 -30.19 29.64 7.44
CA ARG A 771 -31.16 28.80 8.15
C ARG A 771 -32.47 28.67 7.37
N ALA A 772 -33.01 29.77 6.85
CA ALA A 772 -34.18 29.77 5.97
C ALA A 772 -33.93 28.92 4.72
N GLU A 773 -32.81 29.14 4.01
CA GLU A 773 -32.35 28.35 2.85
C GLU A 773 -32.36 26.84 3.16
N ARG A 774 -31.86 26.43 4.34
CA ARG A 774 -31.85 25.02 4.76
C ARG A 774 -33.24 24.50 5.14
N GLU A 775 -34.06 25.28 5.83
CA GLU A 775 -35.44 24.89 6.16
C GLU A 775 -36.32 24.77 4.90
N GLU A 776 -36.09 25.59 3.88
CA GLU A 776 -36.72 25.49 2.56
C GLU A 776 -36.24 24.26 1.78
N HIS A 777 -34.94 24.02 1.71
CA HIS A 777 -34.40 22.82 1.07
C HIS A 777 -34.90 21.52 1.76
N ILE A 778 -35.04 21.52 3.09
CA ILE A 778 -35.67 20.42 3.84
C ILE A 778 -37.16 20.27 3.47
N LYS A 779 -37.93 21.37 3.37
CA LYS A 779 -39.33 21.32 2.90
C LYS A 779 -39.44 20.75 1.48
N GLN A 780 -38.56 21.15 0.57
CA GLN A 780 -38.48 20.62 -0.80
C GLN A 780 -38.18 19.11 -0.82
N ILE A 781 -37.19 18.64 -0.04
CA ILE A 781 -36.88 17.21 0.10
C ILE A 781 -38.08 16.42 0.67
N ILE A 782 -38.81 16.98 1.64
CA ILE A 782 -40.00 16.34 2.21
C ILE A 782 -41.14 16.26 1.17
N GLN A 783 -41.37 17.32 0.38
CA GLN A 783 -42.35 17.34 -0.71
C GLN A 783 -41.97 16.33 -1.81
N ALA A 784 -40.70 16.32 -2.26
CA ALA A 784 -40.20 15.36 -3.24
C ALA A 784 -40.37 13.90 -2.78
N ARG A 785 -40.01 13.59 -1.52
CA ARG A 785 -40.24 12.27 -0.92
C ARG A 785 -41.72 11.92 -0.76
N LYS A 786 -42.62 12.90 -0.62
CA LYS A 786 -44.07 12.66 -0.62
C LYS A 786 -44.56 12.30 -2.03
N ALA A 787 -44.19 13.10 -3.03
CA ALA A 787 -44.51 12.84 -4.43
C ALA A 787 -43.95 11.49 -4.92
N GLU A 788 -42.73 11.12 -4.51
CA GLU A 788 -42.12 9.82 -4.81
C GLU A 788 -42.93 8.64 -4.23
N ARG A 789 -43.42 8.75 -2.99
CA ARG A 789 -44.30 7.73 -2.39
C ARG A 789 -45.64 7.62 -3.12
N GLU A 790 -46.22 8.74 -3.53
CA GLU A 790 -47.47 8.78 -4.28
C GLU A 790 -47.29 8.21 -5.69
N ALA A 791 -46.18 8.51 -6.37
CA ALA A 791 -45.80 7.91 -7.64
C ALA A 791 -45.56 6.40 -7.52
N LYS A 792 -44.87 5.93 -6.46
CA LYS A 792 -44.69 4.49 -6.18
C LYS A 792 -46.02 3.79 -5.91
N ARG A 793 -46.94 4.40 -5.14
CA ARG A 793 -48.31 3.88 -4.93
C ARG A 793 -49.08 3.76 -6.25
N LYS A 794 -49.04 4.79 -7.10
CA LYS A 794 -49.65 4.74 -8.45
C LYS A 794 -49.04 3.62 -9.31
N LYS A 795 -47.70 3.50 -9.33
CA LYS A 795 -47.01 2.45 -10.12
C LYS A 795 -47.35 1.03 -9.62
N ILE A 796 -47.42 0.80 -8.31
CA ILE A 796 -47.83 -0.49 -7.73
C ILE A 796 -49.29 -0.83 -8.10
N PHE A 797 -50.19 0.16 -8.09
CA PHE A 797 -51.57 -0.04 -8.52
C PHE A 797 -51.68 -0.42 -10.00
N TYR A 798 -50.95 0.26 -10.89
CA TYR A 798 -50.90 -0.11 -12.32
C TYR A 798 -50.30 -1.50 -12.55
N VAL A 799 -49.21 -1.85 -11.86
CA VAL A 799 -48.59 -3.19 -11.97
C VAL A 799 -49.59 -4.28 -11.56
N ARG A 800 -50.24 -4.15 -10.39
CA ARG A 800 -51.25 -5.14 -9.94
C ARG A 800 -52.41 -5.28 -10.92
N ARG A 801 -52.91 -4.16 -11.47
CA ARG A 801 -54.01 -4.18 -12.44
C ARG A 801 -53.64 -4.90 -13.74
N GLU A 802 -52.37 -4.81 -14.17
CA GLU A 802 -51.90 -5.53 -15.35
C GLU A 802 -51.55 -7.00 -15.04
N GLU A 803 -51.04 -7.29 -13.84
CA GLU A 803 -50.89 -8.67 -13.31
C GLU A 803 -52.25 -9.40 -13.26
N GLU A 804 -53.32 -8.72 -12.82
CA GLU A 804 -54.70 -9.24 -12.82
C GLU A 804 -55.21 -9.51 -14.25
N ARG A 805 -54.94 -8.62 -15.22
CA ARG A 805 -55.30 -8.86 -16.64
C ARG A 805 -54.53 -10.04 -17.25
N ILE A 806 -53.22 -10.14 -17.01
CA ILE A 806 -52.38 -11.25 -17.45
C ILE A 806 -52.84 -12.57 -16.82
N ARG A 807 -53.31 -12.53 -15.56
CA ARG A 807 -53.87 -13.70 -14.88
C ARG A 807 -55.18 -14.15 -15.51
N ILE A 808 -56.13 -13.25 -15.78
CA ILE A 808 -57.40 -13.58 -16.45
C ILE A 808 -57.13 -14.22 -17.82
N LEU A 809 -56.25 -13.62 -18.63
CA LEU A 809 -55.88 -14.17 -19.95
C LEU A 809 -55.26 -15.58 -19.87
N ARG A 810 -54.50 -15.89 -18.81
CA ARG A 810 -53.96 -17.25 -18.58
C ARG A 810 -55.04 -18.23 -18.13
N GLU A 811 -55.96 -17.80 -17.27
CA GLU A 811 -57.07 -18.64 -16.83
C GLU A 811 -58.04 -18.93 -18.00
N GLU A 812 -58.22 -17.99 -18.95
CA GLU A 812 -58.92 -18.20 -20.23
C GLU A 812 -58.17 -19.13 -21.19
N GLU A 813 -56.85 -18.98 -21.36
CA GLU A 813 -56.05 -19.92 -22.16
C GLU A 813 -56.07 -21.34 -21.59
N GLU A 814 -55.98 -21.50 -20.26
CA GLU A 814 -56.08 -22.81 -19.63
C GLU A 814 -57.49 -23.40 -19.77
N ALA A 815 -58.55 -22.59 -19.69
CA ALA A 815 -59.91 -23.05 -19.96
C ALA A 815 -60.03 -23.62 -21.39
N ARG A 816 -59.54 -22.90 -22.42
CA ARG A 816 -59.58 -23.41 -23.80
C ARG A 816 -58.71 -24.65 -23.99
N LYS A 817 -57.52 -24.72 -23.39
CA LYS A 817 -56.66 -25.92 -23.44
C LYS A 817 -57.30 -27.15 -22.76
N ARG A 818 -58.10 -26.95 -21.70
CA ARG A 818 -58.89 -28.01 -21.06
C ARG A 818 -60.07 -28.45 -21.94
N GLU A 819 -60.75 -27.52 -22.61
CA GLU A 819 -61.84 -27.84 -23.55
C GLU A 819 -61.34 -28.59 -24.81
N GLU A 820 -60.19 -28.17 -25.38
CA GLU A 820 -59.53 -28.91 -26.47
C GLU A 820 -59.08 -30.31 -26.02
N ALA A 821 -58.55 -30.45 -24.79
CA ALA A 821 -58.17 -31.75 -24.25
C ALA A 821 -59.38 -32.66 -23.99
N GLU A 822 -60.53 -32.11 -23.59
CA GLU A 822 -61.80 -32.85 -23.54
C GLU A 822 -62.25 -33.33 -24.92
N ARG A 823 -62.21 -32.46 -25.94
CA ARG A 823 -62.59 -32.82 -27.33
C ARG A 823 -61.68 -33.92 -27.87
N ARG A 824 -60.35 -33.80 -27.72
CA ARG A 824 -59.41 -34.86 -28.12
C ARG A 824 -59.65 -36.16 -27.38
N LYS A 825 -59.94 -36.14 -26.07
CA LYS A 825 -60.30 -37.35 -25.32
C LYS A 825 -61.61 -37.98 -25.78
N LYS A 826 -62.59 -37.19 -26.21
CA LYS A 826 -63.86 -37.68 -26.79
C LYS A 826 -63.64 -38.30 -28.17
N GLU A 827 -62.81 -37.68 -29.02
CA GLU A 827 -62.39 -38.24 -30.31
C GLU A 827 -61.54 -39.52 -30.19
N GLU A 828 -60.61 -39.57 -29.22
CA GLU A 828 -59.83 -40.76 -28.89
C GLU A 828 -60.70 -41.88 -28.32
N ALA A 829 -61.68 -41.54 -27.46
CA ALA A 829 -62.65 -42.51 -26.95
C ALA A 829 -63.54 -43.07 -28.06
N GLU A 830 -64.03 -42.25 -29.00
CA GLU A 830 -64.74 -42.75 -30.18
C GLU A 830 -63.87 -43.65 -31.06
N ARG A 831 -62.63 -43.25 -31.35
CA ARG A 831 -61.70 -44.07 -32.15
C ARG A 831 -61.40 -45.40 -31.46
N LYS A 832 -61.25 -45.39 -30.14
CA LYS A 832 -61.02 -46.60 -29.35
C LYS A 832 -62.26 -47.49 -29.31
N ALA A 833 -63.45 -46.95 -29.08
CA ALA A 833 -64.71 -47.68 -29.15
C ALA A 833 -64.94 -48.32 -30.54
N LYS A 834 -64.61 -47.61 -31.63
CA LYS A 834 -64.68 -48.15 -33.00
C LYS A 834 -63.67 -49.27 -33.27
N LEU A 835 -62.50 -49.25 -32.62
CA LEU A 835 -61.53 -50.35 -32.66
C LEU A 835 -61.96 -51.53 -31.77
N ASP A 836 -62.52 -51.26 -30.59
CA ASP A 836 -63.04 -52.27 -29.67
C ASP A 836 -64.26 -52.99 -30.28
N GLU A 837 -65.14 -52.29 -31.00
CA GLU A 837 -66.27 -52.87 -31.75
C GLU A 837 -65.80 -53.81 -32.87
N ILE A 838 -64.69 -53.48 -33.56
CA ILE A 838 -64.06 -54.36 -34.55
C ILE A 838 -63.45 -55.59 -33.86
N ALA A 839 -62.78 -55.40 -32.72
CA ALA A 839 -62.21 -56.49 -31.92
C ALA A 839 -63.28 -57.36 -31.25
N GLU A 840 -64.47 -56.85 -30.96
CA GLU A 840 -65.61 -57.64 -30.50
C GLU A 840 -66.25 -58.43 -31.63
N LYS A 841 -66.39 -57.85 -32.83
CA LYS A 841 -66.86 -58.58 -34.03
C LYS A 841 -65.89 -59.68 -34.47
N GLN A 842 -64.60 -59.55 -34.21
CA GLN A 842 -63.63 -60.66 -34.34
C GLN A 842 -63.84 -61.71 -33.24
N ARG A 843 -63.85 -61.30 -31.96
CA ARG A 843 -64.05 -62.22 -30.82
C ARG A 843 -65.45 -62.86 -30.77
N GLN A 844 -66.44 -62.36 -31.49
CA GLN A 844 -67.74 -63.02 -31.70
C GLN A 844 -67.63 -64.18 -32.70
N ARG A 845 -66.91 -64.00 -33.81
CA ARG A 845 -66.67 -65.06 -34.80
C ARG A 845 -65.81 -66.20 -34.24
N GLU A 846 -64.88 -65.90 -33.34
CA GLU A 846 -64.11 -66.90 -32.60
C GLU A 846 -65.01 -67.67 -31.61
N ARG A 847 -65.88 -66.97 -30.86
CA ARG A 847 -66.85 -67.62 -29.97
C ARG A 847 -67.91 -68.47 -30.70
N GLU A 848 -68.36 -68.08 -31.89
CA GLU A 848 -69.25 -68.91 -32.72
C GLU A 848 -68.59 -70.21 -33.23
N LEU A 849 -67.25 -70.27 -33.23
CA LEU A 849 -66.49 -71.50 -33.51
C LEU A 849 -66.26 -72.31 -32.22
N GLU A 850 -65.90 -71.67 -31.11
CA GLU A 850 -65.76 -72.35 -29.81
C GLU A 850 -67.06 -72.93 -29.26
N GLU A 851 -68.22 -72.26 -29.44
CA GLU A 851 -69.52 -72.78 -29.01
C GLU A 851 -69.91 -74.05 -29.79
N LYS A 852 -69.52 -74.15 -31.07
CA LYS A 852 -69.73 -75.37 -31.89
C LYS A 852 -68.84 -76.54 -31.46
N GLU A 853 -67.69 -76.28 -30.83
CA GLU A 853 -66.92 -77.34 -30.15
C GLU A 853 -67.45 -77.64 -28.74
N ARG A 854 -67.89 -76.63 -27.97
CA ARG A 854 -68.40 -76.81 -26.60
C ARG A 854 -69.70 -77.59 -26.56
N LEU A 855 -70.65 -77.32 -27.47
CA LEU A 855 -71.87 -78.12 -27.64
C LEU A 855 -71.61 -79.60 -27.99
N ARG A 856 -70.37 -79.96 -28.34
CA ARG A 856 -69.93 -81.34 -28.58
C ARG A 856 -69.26 -82.02 -27.36
N LYS A 857 -69.05 -81.28 -26.26
CA LYS A 857 -68.47 -81.75 -24.98
C LYS A 857 -69.43 -81.58 -23.79
N GLU A 858 -70.50 -80.80 -23.92
CA GLU A 858 -71.44 -80.47 -22.85
C GLU A 858 -72.53 -81.55 -22.65
N SER A 859 -72.12 -82.82 -22.57
CA SER A 859 -73.00 -83.99 -22.44
C SER A 859 -72.61 -84.99 -21.32
N LEU A 860 -71.69 -84.61 -20.43
CA LEU A 860 -71.17 -85.46 -19.34
C LEU A 860 -70.97 -84.69 -18.01
N PHE A 861 -71.95 -84.82 -17.09
CA PHE A 861 -71.91 -84.49 -15.64
C PHE A 861 -71.81 -82.98 -15.22
N GLY A 862 -72.26 -82.54 -14.03
CA GLY A 862 -72.95 -83.34 -12.98
C GLY A 862 -73.27 -82.76 -11.57
N SER A 863 -73.52 -81.47 -11.33
CA SER A 863 -74.25 -80.91 -10.13
C SER A 863 -73.60 -80.90 -8.70
N SER A 864 -74.25 -80.15 -7.77
CA SER A 864 -74.04 -80.00 -6.29
C SER A 864 -72.76 -79.27 -5.77
N ALA A 865 -72.73 -78.33 -4.78
CA ALA A 865 -73.38 -78.08 -3.45
C ALA A 865 -72.40 -78.40 -2.26
N ARG A 866 -72.40 -77.83 -1.03
CA ARG A 866 -72.95 -76.61 -0.34
C ARG A 866 -72.39 -76.56 1.12
N SER A 867 -72.57 -75.46 1.89
CA SER A 867 -72.34 -75.28 3.37
C SER A 867 -70.88 -75.16 3.91
N GLY A 868 -70.59 -74.54 5.08
CA GLY A 868 -71.39 -73.64 5.95
C GLY A 868 -70.85 -73.44 7.40
N ASP A 869 -71.05 -72.23 7.98
CA ASP A 869 -71.18 -71.86 9.44
C ASP A 869 -70.01 -72.12 10.46
N ALA A 870 -69.81 -71.39 11.59
CA ALA A 870 -70.37 -70.11 12.15
C ALA A 870 -69.37 -69.37 13.14
N PRO A 871 -69.69 -68.65 14.26
CA PRO A 871 -69.37 -67.20 14.34
C PRO A 871 -68.86 -66.59 15.70
N ALA A 872 -68.88 -65.23 15.78
CA ALA A 872 -68.72 -64.28 16.91
C ALA A 872 -67.28 -63.89 17.36
N ARG A 873 -66.86 -62.62 17.60
CA ARG A 873 -67.43 -61.27 17.97
C ARG A 873 -67.47 -60.95 19.48
N PRO A 874 -67.39 -59.65 19.88
CA PRO A 874 -66.94 -58.41 19.20
C PRO A 874 -65.71 -57.82 19.95
N ASP A 875 -65.37 -56.53 20.15
CA ASP A 875 -65.80 -55.15 19.77
C ASP A 875 -64.57 -54.21 20.02
N VAL A 876 -64.47 -52.88 19.83
CA VAL A 876 -65.35 -51.74 19.43
C VAL A 876 -64.49 -50.66 18.73
N ALA A 877 -65.07 -49.52 18.29
CA ALA A 877 -64.32 -48.47 17.56
C ALA A 877 -64.60 -46.98 17.93
N PRO A 878 -65.39 -46.20 17.15
CA PRO A 878 -64.90 -45.08 16.31
C PRO A 878 -65.19 -43.66 16.89
N SER A 879 -64.96 -42.48 16.26
CA SER A 879 -64.86 -42.08 14.83
C SER A 879 -64.09 -40.74 14.62
N SER A 880 -64.27 -40.05 13.47
CA SER A 880 -63.57 -38.80 13.09
C SER A 880 -64.39 -37.86 12.17
N ARG A 881 -64.11 -36.52 12.20
CA ARG A 881 -64.44 -35.49 11.15
C ARG A 881 -65.96 -35.24 10.84
N PRO A 882 -66.38 -34.33 9.92
CA PRO A 882 -65.85 -33.00 9.48
C PRO A 882 -66.94 -31.87 9.31
N LEU A 883 -66.57 -30.73 8.68
CA LEU A 883 -67.35 -29.76 7.86
C LEU A 883 -67.84 -28.38 8.41
N ASP A 884 -67.96 -27.45 7.46
CA ASP A 884 -68.37 -26.01 7.43
C ASP A 884 -69.93 -25.82 7.39
N PRO A 885 -70.55 -24.60 7.24
CA PRO A 885 -70.03 -23.22 7.06
C PRO A 885 -70.71 -22.09 7.91
N GLY A 886 -70.16 -20.85 7.83
CA GLY A 886 -70.98 -19.69 7.40
C GLY A 886 -71.39 -18.55 8.37
N THR A 887 -70.88 -17.34 8.06
CA THR A 887 -71.50 -15.99 8.23
C THR A 887 -71.73 -15.33 9.63
N ALA A 888 -71.76 -13.99 9.57
CA ALA A 888 -72.22 -13.00 10.57
C ALA A 888 -71.32 -12.61 11.77
N ALA A 889 -71.49 -11.35 12.16
CA ALA A 889 -70.96 -10.62 13.33
C ALA A 889 -72.13 -9.78 13.92
N PRO A 890 -72.03 -8.99 15.02
CA PRO A 890 -70.84 -8.59 15.79
C PRO A 890 -71.01 -8.50 17.34
N ALA A 891 -70.03 -7.87 18.00
CA ALA A 891 -70.12 -7.03 19.22
C ALA A 891 -70.12 -7.68 20.65
N ALA A 892 -69.84 -6.80 21.64
CA ALA A 892 -69.80 -6.99 23.11
C ALA A 892 -68.66 -7.92 23.65
N ALA A 893 -67.70 -7.48 24.49
CA ALA A 893 -67.72 -6.89 25.85
C ALA A 893 -67.64 -7.96 26.97
N ALA A 894 -66.91 -7.80 28.09
CA ALA A 894 -65.94 -6.77 28.52
C ALA A 894 -65.09 -7.24 29.75
N ALA A 895 -63.99 -6.49 30.03
CA ALA A 895 -63.27 -6.40 31.32
C ALA A 895 -62.60 -7.69 31.90
N ALA A 896 -61.62 -7.65 32.82
CA ALA A 896 -60.87 -6.57 33.49
C ALA A 896 -59.36 -6.96 33.54
N ALA A 897 -58.39 -6.05 33.36
CA ALA A 897 -57.59 -5.35 34.40
C ALA A 897 -56.66 -6.25 35.26
N THR A 898 -55.47 -5.84 35.74
CA THR A 898 -54.95 -4.48 36.04
C THR A 898 -53.46 -4.27 35.68
N SER A 899 -53.06 -3.01 35.45
CA SER A 899 -51.68 -2.49 35.60
C SER A 899 -51.64 -1.40 36.69
N PRO A 900 -50.47 -0.98 37.21
CA PRO A 900 -49.74 0.19 36.66
C PRO A 900 -48.19 0.09 36.79
N ALA A 901 -47.28 0.91 36.22
CA ALA A 901 -47.31 2.17 35.45
C ALA A 901 -47.09 3.52 36.21
N LYS A 902 -45.86 4.09 36.11
CA LYS A 902 -45.38 5.51 36.17
C LYS A 902 -43.83 5.48 36.32
N TYR A 903 -42.95 6.21 35.62
CA TYR A 903 -42.86 7.55 35.00
C TYR A 903 -42.50 8.71 35.95
N VAL A 904 -41.37 9.40 35.69
CA VAL A 904 -41.08 10.85 35.91
C VAL A 904 -39.73 11.24 35.21
N PRO A 905 -39.45 12.51 34.82
CA PRO A 905 -38.57 12.81 33.66
C PRO A 905 -37.35 13.75 33.90
N LYS A 906 -36.69 14.15 32.79
CA LYS A 906 -35.45 14.97 32.70
C LYS A 906 -35.62 16.46 33.09
N PHE A 907 -34.85 16.97 34.07
CA PHE A 907 -33.98 18.19 33.95
C PHE A 907 -33.19 18.52 35.26
N ARG A 908 -32.06 19.25 35.11
CA ARG A 908 -31.19 19.91 36.13
C ARG A 908 -30.26 19.05 37.03
N ARG A 909 -29.09 19.66 37.35
CA ARG A 909 -27.95 19.24 38.22
C ARG A 909 -27.23 17.97 37.75
N ASN A 910 -26.01 17.96 37.21
CA ASN A 910 -24.78 18.81 37.27
C ASN A 910 -23.81 18.46 38.43
N GLU A 911 -22.51 18.46 38.10
CA GLU A 911 -21.33 18.14 38.94
C GLU A 911 -21.16 16.67 39.41
N GLY A 912 -19.89 16.23 39.56
CA GLY A 912 -19.53 14.95 40.21
C GLY A 912 -18.52 14.04 39.47
N SER A 913 -17.23 14.18 39.83
CA SER A 913 -16.14 13.16 39.86
C SER A 913 -16.24 11.83 39.07
N THR A 914 -15.20 11.56 38.28
CA THR A 914 -14.68 10.22 37.88
C THR A 914 -13.93 9.53 39.04
N PRO A 915 -13.46 8.27 38.87
CA PRO A 915 -14.15 7.05 38.46
C PRO A 915 -13.87 5.89 39.47
N ASP A 916 -14.45 4.70 39.29
CA ASP A 916 -13.83 3.48 39.82
C ASP A 916 -14.13 2.23 38.97
N ALA A 917 -13.32 1.18 39.13
CA ALA A 917 -13.23 0.02 38.23
C ALA A 917 -13.94 -1.25 38.77
N PRO A 918 -14.38 -2.18 37.89
CA PRO A 918 -15.08 -3.39 38.31
C PRO A 918 -14.12 -4.53 38.70
N PRO A 919 -14.52 -5.42 39.62
CA PRO A 919 -13.83 -6.69 39.85
C PRO A 919 -14.04 -7.68 38.69
N SER A 920 -13.13 -8.63 38.55
CA SER A 920 -13.10 -9.67 37.53
C SER A 920 -14.01 -10.87 37.85
N GLU A 921 -14.44 -11.62 36.84
CA GLU A 921 -13.90 -12.98 36.65
C GLU A 921 -14.15 -13.64 35.28
N SER A 922 -13.50 -14.80 35.10
CA SER A 922 -13.42 -15.63 33.90
C SER A 922 -14.76 -16.23 33.41
N GLY A 923 -14.91 -16.74 32.17
CA GLY A 923 -14.00 -16.74 31.02
C GLY A 923 -13.88 -18.11 30.31
N ARG A 924 -14.17 -18.18 29.00
CA ARG A 924 -13.69 -19.28 28.15
C ARG A 924 -13.64 -18.96 26.65
N TRP A 925 -12.47 -19.29 26.09
CA TRP A 925 -12.08 -19.46 24.69
C TRP A 925 -13.16 -20.00 23.74
N GLY A 926 -13.27 -19.39 22.55
CA GLY A 926 -14.04 -19.88 21.40
C GLY A 926 -13.82 -19.02 20.16
N SER A 927 -13.06 -19.53 19.17
CA SER A 927 -12.63 -18.75 18.00
C SER A 927 -13.68 -18.67 16.89
N SER A 928 -14.04 -17.46 16.44
CA SER A 928 -14.47 -17.14 15.06
C SER A 928 -14.74 -15.63 14.88
N ARG A 929 -14.13 -14.99 13.86
CA ARG A 929 -14.55 -13.68 13.32
C ARG A 929 -14.13 -13.51 11.85
N PRO A 930 -15.07 -13.22 10.93
CA PRO A 930 -14.81 -12.52 9.66
C PRO A 930 -15.02 -10.99 9.81
N ASP A 931 -14.76 -10.26 8.73
CA ASP A 931 -14.61 -8.79 8.68
C ASP A 931 -15.87 -7.94 8.93
N ARG A 932 -15.66 -6.72 9.46
CA ARG A 932 -16.23 -5.48 8.87
C ARG A 932 -15.42 -4.23 9.25
N PRO A 933 -15.56 -3.10 8.53
CA PRO A 933 -14.53 -2.05 8.44
C PRO A 933 -14.75 -0.84 9.36
N SER A 934 -13.69 -0.05 9.55
CA SER A 934 -13.72 1.30 10.11
C SER A 934 -12.98 2.29 9.22
N ARG A 935 -13.55 3.50 9.05
CA ARG A 935 -12.87 4.70 8.56
C ARG A 935 -12.53 5.62 9.78
N PRO A 936 -11.83 6.75 9.61
CA PRO A 936 -10.84 7.21 10.61
C PRO A 936 -11.38 8.23 11.62
N ASP A 937 -10.64 8.49 12.71
CA ASP A 937 -9.79 9.70 12.79
C ASP A 937 -8.97 9.86 14.09
N SER A 938 -7.77 10.42 13.91
CA SER A 938 -7.07 11.37 14.80
C SER A 938 -6.36 10.97 16.12
N TRP A 939 -5.23 11.68 16.31
CA TRP A 939 -4.44 11.99 17.53
C TRP A 939 -4.05 10.88 18.52
N ARG A 940 -2.75 10.52 18.49
CA ARG A 940 -1.89 10.55 19.69
C ARG A 940 -0.43 10.80 19.28
N ASN A 941 0.27 11.62 20.08
CA ASN A 941 1.71 11.85 19.94
C ASN A 941 2.49 10.66 20.53
N ASP A 942 3.73 10.46 20.08
CA ASP A 942 4.72 9.63 20.77
C ASP A 942 6.12 10.28 20.63
N ASP A 943 6.78 10.52 21.76
CA ASP A 943 8.03 11.30 21.85
C ASP A 943 9.27 10.39 21.73
N SER A 944 9.62 10.02 20.49
CA SER A 944 10.81 9.20 20.22
C SER A 944 12.11 10.00 20.42
N ARG A 945 12.68 9.92 21.62
CA ARG A 945 13.92 10.57 22.05
C ARG A 945 15.08 10.38 21.05
N SER A 946 15.72 11.47 20.64
CA SER A 946 16.89 11.46 19.75
C SER A 946 18.19 11.20 20.51
N ALA A 947 18.91 10.13 20.18
CA ALA A 947 20.26 9.88 20.69
C ALA A 947 21.28 10.80 19.99
N PHE A 948 22.01 11.61 20.76
CA PHE A 948 23.07 12.49 20.24
C PHE A 948 24.37 11.72 20.03
N GLY A 949 24.66 11.34 18.79
CA GLY A 949 25.98 10.86 18.37
C GLY A 949 26.98 12.02 18.28
N SER A 950 28.06 11.98 19.07
CA SER A 950 29.11 13.00 19.03
C SER A 950 30.00 12.85 17.79
N SER A 951 30.47 13.97 17.24
CA SER A 951 31.51 13.99 16.20
C SER A 951 32.31 15.29 16.28
N ARG A 952 33.63 15.16 16.48
CA ARG A 952 34.55 16.30 16.62
C ARG A 952 34.86 16.91 15.24
N PRO A 953 34.85 18.23 15.06
CA PRO A 953 35.42 18.86 13.87
C PRO A 953 36.96 18.84 13.95
N SER A 954 37.61 18.30 12.92
CA SER A 954 39.06 18.42 12.75
C SER A 954 39.38 19.70 11.97
N TRP A 955 40.32 20.51 12.48
CA TRP A 955 40.93 21.60 11.72
C TRP A 955 42.25 21.12 11.11
N SER A 956 42.30 21.01 9.78
CA SER A 956 43.53 20.77 9.04
C SER A 956 43.80 21.95 8.09
N SER A 957 44.88 22.68 8.35
CA SER A 957 45.34 23.79 7.52
C SER A 957 45.60 23.35 6.07
N SER A 958 45.33 24.23 5.11
CA SER A 958 45.73 24.07 3.70
C SER A 958 46.36 25.37 3.19
N ARG A 959 47.62 25.26 2.77
CA ARG A 959 48.56 26.37 2.56
C ARG A 959 48.67 26.71 1.08
N ALA A 960 48.12 27.84 0.65
CA ALA A 960 48.29 28.34 -0.72
C ALA A 960 49.57 29.18 -0.85
N PRO A 961 50.40 28.98 -1.89
CA PRO A 961 51.58 29.81 -2.15
C PRO A 961 51.22 31.08 -2.93
N ALA A 962 51.84 32.20 -2.59
CA ALA A 962 51.76 33.42 -3.40
C ALA A 962 52.63 33.29 -4.67
N ARG A 963 52.18 33.90 -5.77
CA ARG A 963 53.02 34.18 -6.95
C ARG A 963 53.21 35.68 -7.05
N ALA A 964 54.45 36.12 -7.28
CA ALA A 964 54.80 37.52 -7.37
C ALA A 964 54.44 38.11 -8.74
N SER A 965 54.18 39.42 -8.75
CA SER A 965 54.21 40.29 -9.92
C SER A 965 54.95 41.57 -9.53
N THR A 966 56.12 41.78 -10.12
CA THR A 966 56.98 42.96 -9.91
C THR A 966 56.69 44.03 -10.96
N ASP A 967 56.84 45.30 -10.55
CA ASP A 967 57.11 46.51 -11.34
C ASP A 967 56.26 46.75 -12.62
N ARG A 968 55.48 47.82 -12.73
CA ARG A 968 55.72 49.22 -12.31
C ARG A 968 54.44 49.94 -11.89
#